data_AF-A0A0W0X592-F1
#
_entry.id   AF-A0A0W0X592-F1
#
_cell.length_a   1.000
_cell.length_b   1.000
_cell.length_c   1.000
_cell.angle_alpha   90.00
_cell.angle_beta   90.00
_cell.angle_gamma   90.00
#
_symmetry.space_group_name_H-M   'P 1'
#
loop_
_entity.id
_entity.type
_entity.pdbx_description
1 polymer ?
#
loop_
_entity_poly.entity_id
_entity_poly.type
_entity_poly.pdbx_seq_one_letter_code
_entity_poly.pdbx_strand_id
1 'polypeptide(L)'
;MPAPETSQIDSHNLNCFAYLSQIALNTPDKIKEIFKDQTIKHFFLNPEPYNPTISYANLYTKFLTALERQIEKNQTAIPAAFSAADPSHGKKNYQQWINTIYQNRNDILPETYERFRGALATRRLVDSRPEKLVRSAMKSYTTSETSHQYTPQREGGLWRRIRTTTSSTFKPMLTTSIPSTRDYQYTLLLREADKSYPQELRFGTQGQRHQDKPRVSPLFKEWLRQKNDKKIAHVYFNLLGYDRSNYEGSKERELSLALHELETEHPNIVVITLPADQGLMEQHAYEHTQNDPELTTETFFAEMMEIANGESRSPIKDFVISLKAKQLLYGEAGEDYNKTKEVEVLTRLLGNSFRAMGLEINNQTLLSPAQQQAIWFHFTKYEMPQYVLTALQPDTWNASCKDAIDRGGVASAYLNLMRSLRSPLPMSRDEFEQALHAAATLVKGRGLNHHYEIIWNALDKYIDANFTTLSSDPNKTWLIHWRNDNTPQIIARMPSYFAKVLKQNEALLNQKLEELHGLPRPHNRFTVNHIVAIHKAQQILASVKEQLFDENGNPKASSGKRLLLEIVSHTAQMALSPNSPPAKDLSLVLSELGENPMWGKICGYFKVFVGFIVSFTDWGKTLMQKGFDSIERYSDINLERRTEIETKFKDMKTKLQEEHIEEQSSELESTLTLVIS
;
A
#
# COMPACT_ATOMS: atom_id res chain seq x y z
N MET A 1 -4.81 -40.31 22.37
CA MET A 1 -3.86 -39.22 22.69
C MET A 1 -4.46 -37.94 22.16
N PRO A 2 -4.60 -36.87 22.96
CA PRO A 2 -5.02 -35.58 22.43
C PRO A 2 -3.93 -35.05 21.49
N ALA A 3 -4.33 -34.43 20.39
CA ALA A 3 -3.41 -33.68 19.53
C ALA A 3 -2.68 -32.62 20.38
N PRO A 4 -1.37 -32.38 20.16
CA PRO A 4 -0.67 -31.33 20.88
C PRO A 4 -1.40 -30.00 20.59
N GLU A 5 -1.75 -29.28 21.66
CA GLU A 5 -2.24 -27.91 21.56
C GLU A 5 -1.25 -27.11 20.71
N THR A 6 -1.66 -26.73 19.49
CA THR A 6 -0.87 -25.84 18.64
C THR A 6 -0.69 -24.54 19.41
N SER A 7 0.50 -24.31 19.96
CA SER A 7 0.85 -23.04 20.60
C SER A 7 0.59 -21.93 19.59
N GLN A 8 -0.40 -21.08 19.84
CA GLN A 8 -0.71 -19.93 19.00
C GLN A 8 0.55 -19.05 18.90
N ILE A 9 1.04 -18.80 17.69
CA ILE A 9 2.27 -18.03 17.45
C ILE A 9 1.92 -16.54 17.50
N ASP A 10 2.46 -15.80 18.49
CA ASP A 10 2.40 -14.34 18.49
C ASP A 10 3.34 -13.78 17.42
N SER A 11 2.73 -13.27 16.34
CA SER A 11 3.43 -12.69 15.21
C SER A 11 4.35 -11.53 15.59
N HIS A 12 3.91 -10.63 16.47
CA HIS A 12 4.72 -9.47 16.83
C HIS A 12 5.95 -9.90 17.63
N ASN A 13 5.76 -10.81 18.57
CA ASN A 13 6.84 -11.35 19.38
C ASN A 13 7.88 -12.11 18.55
N LEU A 14 7.44 -12.91 17.57
CA LEU A 14 8.31 -13.60 16.62
C LEU A 14 9.13 -12.60 15.77
N ASN A 15 8.50 -11.51 15.33
CA ASN A 15 9.19 -10.48 14.55
C ASN A 15 10.22 -9.71 15.40
N CYS A 16 9.93 -9.44 16.67
CA CYS A 16 10.91 -8.89 17.61
C CYS A 16 12.09 -9.85 17.85
N PHE A 17 11.83 -11.15 17.96
CA PHE A 17 12.88 -12.17 18.03
C PHE A 17 13.78 -12.15 16.79
N ALA A 18 13.20 -12.22 15.59
CA ALA A 18 13.97 -12.21 14.34
C ALA A 18 14.87 -10.97 14.22
N TYR A 19 14.35 -9.80 14.58
CA TYR A 19 15.10 -8.55 14.63
C TYR A 19 16.27 -8.60 15.63
N LEU A 20 15.99 -9.02 16.87
CA LEU A 20 16.99 -9.09 17.94
C LEU A 20 18.07 -10.13 17.65
N SER A 21 17.70 -11.27 17.08
CA SER A 21 18.64 -12.33 16.68
C SER A 21 19.64 -11.82 15.66
N GLN A 22 19.18 -11.07 14.64
CA GLN A 22 20.08 -10.42 13.67
C GLN A 22 21.04 -9.44 14.34
N ILE A 23 20.58 -8.65 15.31
CA ILE A 23 21.47 -7.74 16.05
C ILE A 23 22.48 -8.51 16.90
N ALA A 24 22.03 -9.53 17.65
CA ALA A 24 22.87 -10.32 18.53
C ALA A 24 24.00 -11.01 17.75
N LEU A 25 23.70 -11.59 16.59
CA LEU A 25 24.68 -12.21 15.69
C LEU A 25 25.76 -11.23 15.22
N ASN A 26 25.40 -9.96 15.03
CA ASN A 26 26.32 -8.92 14.60
C ASN A 26 26.99 -8.16 15.76
N THR A 27 26.69 -8.51 17.02
CA THR A 27 27.24 -7.84 18.21
C THR A 27 28.45 -8.61 18.76
N PRO A 28 29.66 -8.03 18.85
CA PRO A 28 30.81 -8.69 19.47
C PRO A 28 30.60 -8.94 20.98
N ASP A 29 31.14 -10.05 21.53
CA ASP A 29 30.92 -10.42 22.94
C ASP A 29 31.32 -9.33 23.95
N LYS A 30 32.43 -8.63 23.71
CA LYS A 30 32.87 -7.48 24.53
C LYS A 30 31.84 -6.35 24.59
N ILE A 31 30.99 -6.21 23.57
CA ILE A 31 29.93 -5.21 23.50
C ILE A 31 28.67 -5.70 24.22
N LYS A 32 28.40 -7.01 24.18
CA LYS A 32 27.28 -7.62 24.90
C LYS A 32 27.38 -7.36 26.41
N GLU A 33 28.61 -7.34 26.93
CA GLU A 33 28.95 -7.01 28.33
C GLU A 33 28.64 -5.57 28.76
N ILE A 34 28.47 -4.63 27.81
CA ILE A 34 28.15 -3.22 28.12
C ILE A 34 26.70 -3.09 28.62
N PHE A 35 25.81 -3.98 28.19
CA PHE A 35 24.41 -3.95 28.60
C PHE A 35 24.26 -4.50 30.02
N LYS A 36 23.94 -3.61 30.96
CA LYS A 36 23.75 -3.95 32.39
C LYS A 36 22.51 -4.80 32.67
N ASP A 37 21.53 -4.79 31.77
CA ASP A 37 20.32 -5.58 31.92
C ASP A 37 20.62 -7.06 31.62
N GLN A 38 20.44 -7.91 32.64
CA GLN A 38 20.75 -9.35 32.56
C GLN A 38 19.92 -10.07 31.49
N THR A 39 18.70 -9.61 31.19
CA THR A 39 17.86 -10.24 30.16
C THR A 39 18.37 -9.95 28.75
N ILE A 40 18.86 -8.73 28.51
CA ILE A 40 19.54 -8.37 27.25
C ILE A 40 20.82 -9.18 27.11
N LYS A 41 21.66 -9.16 28.15
CA LYS A 41 22.95 -9.85 28.14
C LYS A 41 22.80 -11.35 27.90
N HIS A 42 21.86 -12.00 28.59
CA HIS A 42 21.59 -13.43 28.44
C HIS A 42 21.20 -13.78 26.99
N PHE A 43 20.25 -13.05 26.40
CA PHE A 43 19.83 -13.28 25.01
C PHE A 43 20.97 -13.06 24.00
N PHE A 44 21.78 -12.02 24.19
CA PHE A 44 22.85 -11.70 23.25
C PHE A 44 24.00 -12.71 23.31
N LEU A 45 24.30 -13.26 24.50
CA LEU A 45 25.34 -14.27 24.68
C LEU A 45 24.89 -15.66 24.23
N ASN A 46 23.61 -15.99 24.45
CA ASN A 46 23.04 -17.29 24.12
C ASN A 46 21.71 -17.09 23.36
N PRO A 47 21.76 -16.75 22.05
CA PRO A 47 20.54 -16.63 21.27
C PRO A 47 19.93 -18.03 21.09
N GLU A 48 18.91 -18.34 21.90
CA GLU A 48 18.15 -19.58 21.83
C GLU A 48 17.18 -19.58 20.63
N PRO A 49 16.73 -20.77 20.15
CA PRO A 49 15.60 -20.85 19.23
C PRO A 49 14.37 -20.10 19.78
N TYR A 50 13.49 -19.65 18.87
CA TYR A 50 12.29 -18.91 19.26
C TYR A 50 11.46 -19.68 20.29
N ASN A 51 11.22 -19.05 21.44
CA ASN A 51 10.37 -19.57 22.49
C ASN A 51 9.14 -18.67 22.69
N PRO A 52 7.91 -19.13 22.39
CA PRO A 52 6.70 -18.32 22.50
C PRO A 52 6.38 -17.88 23.94
N THR A 53 6.96 -18.49 24.97
CA THR A 53 6.78 -18.07 26.37
C THR A 53 7.63 -16.85 26.76
N ILE A 54 8.62 -16.49 25.95
CA ILE A 54 9.49 -15.33 26.19
C ILE A 54 8.92 -14.10 25.50
N SER A 55 8.82 -12.98 26.22
CA SER A 55 8.36 -11.70 25.66
C SER A 55 9.51 -10.93 24.99
N TYR A 56 9.90 -11.35 23.79
CA TYR A 56 10.87 -10.64 22.94
C TYR A 56 10.44 -9.22 22.59
N ALA A 57 9.13 -8.92 22.55
CA ALA A 57 8.64 -7.54 22.42
C ALA A 57 9.11 -6.65 23.58
N ASN A 58 8.99 -7.13 24.83
CA ASN A 58 9.51 -6.39 25.99
C ASN A 58 11.05 -6.31 25.92
N LEU A 59 11.73 -7.37 25.50
CA LEU A 59 13.19 -7.39 25.33
C LEU A 59 13.66 -6.35 24.30
N TYR A 60 12.94 -6.24 23.18
CA TYR A 60 13.17 -5.25 22.14
C TYR A 60 13.08 -3.81 22.68
N THR A 61 11.99 -3.49 23.38
CA THR A 61 11.80 -2.17 23.99
C THR A 61 12.89 -1.89 25.02
N LYS A 62 13.24 -2.86 25.86
CA LYS A 62 14.33 -2.74 26.84
C LYS A 62 15.68 -2.48 26.16
N PHE A 63 16.00 -3.24 25.12
CA PHE A 63 17.22 -3.12 24.36
C PHE A 63 17.37 -1.73 23.76
N LEU A 64 16.40 -1.27 22.96
CA LEU A 64 16.50 0.04 22.33
C LEU A 64 16.48 1.18 23.35
N THR A 65 15.73 1.04 24.45
CA THR A 65 15.74 2.02 25.55
C THR A 65 17.10 2.09 26.24
N ALA A 66 17.72 0.94 26.52
CA ALA A 66 19.05 0.87 27.13
C ALA A 66 20.11 1.46 26.21
N LEU A 67 20.04 1.14 24.91
CA LEU A 67 20.93 1.67 23.89
C LEU A 67 20.81 3.19 23.76
N GLU A 68 19.60 3.73 23.60
CA GLU A 68 19.37 5.17 23.49
C GLU A 68 19.89 5.90 24.73
N ARG A 69 19.59 5.40 25.94
CA ARG A 69 20.10 5.97 27.20
C ARG A 69 21.63 5.95 27.28
N GLN A 70 22.26 4.88 26.79
CA GLN A 70 23.73 4.78 26.80
C GLN A 70 24.34 5.82 25.86
N ILE A 71 23.77 6.00 24.66
CA ILE A 71 24.18 7.03 23.70
C ILE A 71 24.00 8.44 24.29
N GLU A 72 22.87 8.70 24.96
CA GLU A 72 22.62 9.99 25.62
C GLU A 72 23.60 10.28 26.76
N LYS A 73 23.91 9.26 27.58
CA LYS A 73 24.78 9.43 28.75
C LYS A 73 26.25 9.55 28.35
N ASN A 74 26.70 8.71 27.42
CA ASN A 74 28.08 8.70 26.95
C ASN A 74 28.15 8.15 25.52
N GLN A 75 28.09 9.07 24.56
CA GLN A 75 28.10 8.78 23.14
C GLN A 75 29.35 8.02 22.67
N THR A 76 30.50 8.19 23.33
CA THR A 76 31.76 7.55 22.90
C THR A 76 31.96 6.16 23.48
N ALA A 77 31.16 5.74 24.48
CA ALA A 77 31.37 4.49 25.20
C ALA A 77 31.29 3.25 24.29
N ILE A 78 30.27 3.15 23.44
CA ILE A 78 30.08 2.02 22.54
C ILE A 78 31.14 2.04 21.43
N PRO A 79 31.35 3.14 20.68
CA PRO A 79 32.44 3.22 19.69
C PRO A 79 33.82 2.88 20.28
N ALA A 80 34.13 3.38 21.48
CA ALA A 80 35.41 3.10 22.14
C ALA A 80 35.56 1.62 22.50
N ALA A 81 34.48 0.95 22.91
CA ALA A 81 34.51 -0.47 23.19
C ALA A 81 34.75 -1.31 21.93
N PHE A 82 34.20 -0.91 20.78
CA PHE A 82 34.51 -1.56 19.50
C PHE A 82 35.98 -1.36 19.11
N SER A 83 36.52 -0.15 19.26
CA SER A 83 37.94 0.14 19.02
C SER A 83 38.88 -0.58 20.00
N ALA A 84 38.47 -0.78 21.25
CA ALA A 84 39.23 -1.56 22.23
C ALA A 84 39.15 -3.08 21.95
N ALA A 85 38.04 -3.54 21.35
CA ALA A 85 37.87 -4.94 20.96
C ALA A 85 38.75 -5.29 19.75
N ASP A 86 38.83 -4.39 18.77
CA ASP A 86 39.61 -4.52 17.54
C ASP A 86 40.18 -3.12 17.16
N PRO A 87 41.44 -2.81 17.52
CA PRO A 87 42.04 -1.51 17.20
C PRO A 87 42.15 -1.21 15.70
N SER A 88 42.20 -2.23 14.85
CA SER A 88 42.39 -2.08 13.40
C SER A 88 41.07 -1.84 12.67
N HIS A 89 39.97 -2.48 13.09
CA HIS A 89 38.68 -2.40 12.41
C HIS A 89 37.52 -1.92 13.28
N GLY A 90 37.74 -1.62 14.56
CA GLY A 90 36.69 -1.30 15.53
C GLY A 90 35.73 -0.19 15.08
N LYS A 91 36.25 0.90 14.48
CA LYS A 91 35.40 1.97 13.92
C LYS A 91 34.48 1.44 12.81
N LYS A 92 35.01 0.63 11.89
CA LYS A 92 34.23 0.04 10.79
C LYS A 92 33.22 -0.98 11.32
N ASN A 93 33.61 -1.81 12.29
CA ASN A 93 32.74 -2.79 12.92
C ASN A 93 31.59 -2.12 13.68
N TYR A 94 31.86 -1.01 14.39
CA TYR A 94 30.81 -0.21 15.02
C TYR A 94 29.85 0.40 13.98
N GLN A 95 30.38 0.98 12.90
CA GLN A 95 29.59 1.52 11.81
C GLN A 95 28.69 0.44 11.17
N GLN A 96 29.21 -0.76 10.96
CA GLN A 96 28.42 -1.90 10.47
C GLN A 96 27.34 -2.30 11.46
N TRP A 97 27.68 -2.42 12.74
CA TRP A 97 26.75 -2.80 13.80
C TRP A 97 25.60 -1.80 13.99
N ILE A 98 25.90 -0.49 14.08
CA ILE A 98 24.87 0.55 14.19
C ILE A 98 23.98 0.59 12.93
N ASN A 99 24.54 0.28 11.76
CA ASN A 99 23.77 0.17 10.53
C ASN A 99 22.76 -0.99 10.61
N THR A 100 23.11 -2.13 11.20
CA THR A 100 22.20 -3.28 11.36
C THR A 100 20.94 -2.96 12.17
N ILE A 101 20.98 -1.94 13.03
CA ILE A 101 19.80 -1.49 13.79
C ILE A 101 18.70 -0.95 12.89
N TYR A 102 19.07 -0.18 11.86
CA TYR A 102 18.13 0.44 10.91
C TYR A 102 17.99 -0.33 9.60
N GLN A 103 19.08 -0.92 9.12
CA GLN A 103 19.18 -1.71 7.89
C GLN A 103 19.07 -3.21 8.20
N ASN A 104 18.13 -3.58 9.07
CA ASN A 104 17.93 -4.97 9.46
C ASN A 104 17.31 -5.74 8.29
N ARG A 105 18.13 -6.57 7.63
CA ARG A 105 17.70 -7.46 6.54
C ARG A 105 17.09 -8.72 7.15
N ASN A 106 15.78 -8.66 7.38
CA ASN A 106 15.00 -9.78 7.87
C ASN A 106 13.78 -9.99 6.97
N ASP A 107 13.16 -11.15 7.10
CA ASP A 107 12.01 -11.55 6.30
C ASP A 107 10.67 -11.25 6.98
N ILE A 108 10.64 -10.36 7.99
CA ILE A 108 9.42 -10.12 8.79
C ILE A 108 8.26 -9.62 7.95
N LEU A 109 8.51 -8.85 6.88
CA LEU A 109 7.47 -8.33 6.00
C LEU A 109 6.92 -9.43 5.06
N PRO A 110 7.76 -10.16 4.28
CA PRO A 110 7.32 -11.33 3.52
C PRO A 110 6.61 -12.38 4.39
N GLU A 111 7.20 -12.79 5.51
CA GLU A 111 6.62 -13.81 6.40
C GLU A 111 5.28 -13.37 6.99
N THR A 112 5.14 -12.08 7.32
CA THR A 112 3.87 -11.54 7.82
C THR A 112 2.82 -11.54 6.70
N TYR A 113 3.20 -11.21 5.46
CA TYR A 113 2.30 -11.21 4.31
C TYR A 113 1.76 -12.61 3.99
N GLU A 114 2.62 -13.63 3.97
CA GLU A 114 2.22 -15.02 3.66
C GLU A 114 1.12 -15.54 4.59
N ARG A 115 1.06 -15.07 5.85
CA ARG A 115 0.03 -15.47 6.83
C ARG A 115 -1.39 -15.00 6.46
N PHE A 116 -1.52 -13.93 5.67
CA PHE A 116 -2.84 -13.39 5.26
C PHE A 116 -2.99 -13.22 3.75
N ARG A 117 -1.99 -13.58 2.95
CA ARG A 117 -2.00 -13.50 1.49
C ARG A 117 -3.25 -14.14 0.89
N GLY A 118 -3.59 -15.35 1.34
CA GLY A 118 -4.80 -16.06 0.89
C GLY A 118 -6.09 -15.29 1.17
N ALA A 119 -6.18 -14.61 2.33
CA ALA A 119 -7.34 -13.80 2.66
C ALA A 119 -7.50 -12.63 1.68
N LEU A 120 -6.42 -11.92 1.36
CA LEU A 120 -6.45 -10.83 0.37
C LEU A 120 -6.73 -11.33 -1.05
N ALA A 121 -6.16 -12.47 -1.45
CA ALA A 121 -6.43 -13.09 -2.74
C ALA A 121 -7.94 -13.36 -2.91
N THR A 122 -8.61 -13.80 -1.84
CA THR A 122 -10.04 -14.10 -1.83
C THR A 122 -10.96 -12.88 -1.62
N ARG A 123 -10.41 -11.67 -1.42
CA ARG A 123 -11.19 -10.47 -1.06
C ARG A 123 -12.22 -10.11 -2.15
N ARG A 124 -13.46 -9.89 -1.75
CA ARG A 124 -14.56 -9.57 -2.66
C ARG A 124 -14.91 -8.09 -2.65
N LEU A 125 -15.58 -7.62 -3.71
CA LEU A 125 -16.08 -6.24 -3.79
C LEU A 125 -17.22 -5.96 -2.82
N VAL A 126 -17.87 -7.03 -2.34
CA VAL A 126 -18.87 -6.95 -1.28
C VAL A 126 -18.25 -6.76 0.10
N ASP A 127 -16.99 -7.15 0.28
CA ASP A 127 -16.29 -7.09 1.56
C ASP A 127 -16.02 -5.64 1.99
N SER A 128 -15.81 -5.47 3.29
CA SER A 128 -15.32 -4.22 3.84
C SER A 128 -13.86 -3.94 3.44
N ARG A 129 -13.30 -2.81 3.90
CA ARG A 129 -11.87 -2.49 3.78
C ARG A 129 -10.97 -3.68 4.17
N PRO A 130 -9.76 -3.80 3.56
CA PRO A 130 -8.79 -4.86 3.90
C PRO A 130 -8.49 -4.98 5.39
N GLU A 131 -8.62 -3.89 6.15
CA GLU A 131 -8.45 -3.84 7.59
C GLU A 131 -9.12 -5.01 8.33
N LYS A 132 -10.43 -5.25 8.12
CA LYS A 132 -11.18 -6.28 8.87
C LYS A 132 -10.86 -7.69 8.38
N LEU A 133 -10.63 -7.83 7.08
CA LEU A 133 -10.32 -9.12 6.44
C LEU A 133 -8.99 -9.65 6.96
N VAL A 134 -7.94 -8.84 6.87
CA VAL A 134 -6.61 -9.19 7.38
C VAL A 134 -6.64 -9.36 8.90
N ARG A 135 -7.35 -8.51 9.64
CA ARG A 135 -7.52 -8.69 11.09
C ARG A 135 -8.14 -10.04 11.44
N SER A 136 -9.10 -10.50 10.64
CA SER A 136 -9.76 -11.80 10.84
C SER A 136 -8.82 -12.95 10.52
N ALA A 137 -8.06 -12.87 9.43
CA ALA A 137 -7.03 -13.85 9.07
C ALA A 137 -5.92 -13.96 10.13
N MET A 138 -5.61 -12.85 10.81
CA MET A 138 -4.57 -12.82 11.84
C MET A 138 -5.04 -13.30 13.23
N LYS A 139 -6.33 -13.58 13.45
CA LYS A 139 -6.85 -13.92 14.80
C LYS A 139 -6.15 -15.11 15.46
N SER A 140 -5.80 -16.14 14.69
CA SER A 140 -5.07 -17.33 15.17
C SER A 140 -3.60 -17.07 15.49
N TYR A 141 -3.07 -15.95 15.00
CA TYR A 141 -1.67 -15.52 15.18
C TYR A 141 -1.55 -14.39 16.23
N THR A 142 -2.62 -14.16 16.99
CA THR A 142 -2.74 -13.06 17.95
C THR A 142 -3.33 -13.54 19.28
N THR A 143 -2.48 -13.96 20.22
CA THR A 143 -2.74 -14.12 21.68
C THR A 143 -1.38 -14.11 22.41
N SER A 144 -1.17 -13.58 23.61
CA SER A 144 -2.05 -13.40 24.79
C SER A 144 -1.91 -12.01 25.44
N GLU A 145 -2.96 -11.52 26.09
CA GLU A 145 -2.96 -10.30 26.90
C GLU A 145 -2.07 -10.39 28.16
N THR A 146 -1.54 -11.58 28.46
CA THR A 146 -0.85 -11.91 29.71
C THR A 146 0.68 -11.78 29.68
N SER A 147 1.32 -11.69 28.50
CA SER A 147 2.79 -11.69 28.36
C SER A 147 3.43 -10.33 28.02
N HIS A 148 2.65 -9.26 27.85
CA HIS A 148 3.15 -7.99 27.29
C HIS A 148 2.76 -6.77 28.13
N GLN A 149 3.74 -5.91 28.45
CA GLN A 149 3.43 -4.57 28.97
C GLN A 149 2.92 -3.65 27.84
N TYR A 150 3.39 -3.87 26.61
CA TYR A 150 3.06 -3.11 25.41
C TYR A 150 2.74 -4.09 24.27
N THR A 151 1.50 -4.14 23.78
CA THR A 151 1.19 -4.80 22.50
C THR A 151 0.77 -3.78 21.46
N PRO A 152 1.19 -3.95 20.19
CA PRO A 152 0.83 -3.01 19.14
C PRO A 152 -0.69 -2.92 18.86
N GLN A 153 -1.44 -3.99 19.13
CA GLN A 153 -2.91 -4.01 19.10
C GLN A 153 -3.55 -3.20 20.24
N ARG A 154 -2.95 -3.20 21.45
CA ARG A 154 -3.43 -2.42 22.61
C ARG A 154 -3.22 -0.92 22.43
N GLU A 155 -2.27 -0.50 21.58
CA GLU A 155 -2.10 0.90 21.15
C GLU A 155 -3.07 1.34 20.03
N GLY A 156 -3.84 0.41 19.44
CA GLY A 156 -4.74 0.66 18.30
C GLY A 156 -6.13 1.21 18.66
N GLY A 157 -6.53 1.19 19.94
CA GLY A 157 -7.81 1.75 20.37
C GLY A 157 -7.82 3.28 20.20
N LEU A 158 -8.88 3.85 19.62
CA LEU A 158 -9.02 5.29 19.32
C LEU A 158 -8.61 6.18 20.52
N TRP A 159 -9.06 5.81 21.72
CA TRP A 159 -8.79 6.51 22.97
C TRP A 159 -7.34 6.39 23.47
N ARG A 160 -6.67 5.26 23.22
CA ARG A 160 -5.29 5.03 23.65
C ARG A 160 -4.28 5.54 22.62
N ARG A 161 -4.64 5.56 21.32
CA ARG A 161 -3.88 6.16 20.22
C ARG A 161 -3.72 7.67 20.40
N ILE A 162 -4.79 8.36 20.83
CA ILE A 162 -4.72 9.77 21.24
C ILE A 162 -3.78 9.87 22.45
N ARG A 163 -4.01 9.10 23.51
CA ARG A 163 -3.22 9.17 24.76
C ARG A 163 -1.72 8.81 24.61
N THR A 164 -1.33 7.87 23.74
CA THR A 164 0.08 7.48 23.56
C THR A 164 0.84 8.47 22.68
N THR A 165 0.19 8.99 21.63
CA THR A 165 0.81 10.00 20.73
C THR A 165 0.82 11.41 21.34
N THR A 166 -0.09 11.69 22.27
CA THR A 166 -0.14 12.97 23.01
C THR A 166 0.51 12.88 24.39
N SER A 167 1.06 11.72 24.75
CA SER A 167 1.79 11.56 26.01
C SER A 167 3.00 12.48 26.08
N SER A 168 3.41 12.81 27.29
CA SER A 168 4.63 13.58 27.55
C SER A 168 5.89 12.85 27.09
N THR A 169 5.84 11.52 26.90
CA THR A 169 6.95 10.73 26.36
C THR A 169 6.48 9.82 25.23
N PHE A 170 6.77 10.22 24.00
CA PHE A 170 6.43 9.51 22.76
C PHE A 170 7.71 9.07 22.04
N LYS A 171 7.94 7.76 21.94
CA LYS A 171 9.12 7.17 21.30
C LYS A 171 8.71 5.95 20.44
N PRO A 172 8.12 6.17 19.25
CA PRO A 172 7.36 5.14 18.52
C PRO A 172 8.21 3.96 18.04
N MET A 173 9.48 4.20 17.69
CA MET A 173 10.41 3.13 17.33
C MET A 173 10.68 2.17 18.49
N LEU A 174 10.62 2.64 19.74
CA LEU A 174 10.91 1.78 20.91
C LEU A 174 9.76 0.83 21.24
N THR A 175 8.55 1.09 20.74
CA THR A 175 7.34 0.38 21.17
C THR A 175 6.72 -0.49 20.09
N THR A 176 6.58 0.00 18.85
CA THR A 176 5.75 -0.70 17.86
C THR A 176 6.35 -0.77 16.44
N SER A 177 7.34 0.05 16.11
CA SER A 177 7.93 0.07 14.77
C SER A 177 9.30 -0.61 14.73
N ILE A 178 9.34 -1.85 14.25
CA ILE A 178 10.57 -2.62 14.04
C ILE A 178 11.23 -2.17 12.72
N PRO A 179 12.48 -1.66 12.75
CA PRO A 179 13.21 -1.29 11.54
C PRO A 179 13.48 -2.50 10.63
N SER A 180 13.35 -2.30 9.33
CA SER A 180 13.71 -3.30 8.31
C SER A 180 14.12 -2.64 7.00
N THR A 181 14.80 -3.36 6.12
CA THR A 181 14.91 -2.97 4.71
C THR A 181 13.62 -3.27 3.96
N ARG A 182 13.40 -2.58 2.84
CA ARG A 182 12.40 -2.95 1.83
C ARG A 182 13.15 -3.25 0.53
N ASP A 183 13.00 -4.48 0.07
CA ASP A 183 13.65 -4.99 -1.12
C ASP A 183 12.59 -5.48 -2.08
N TYR A 184 12.61 -4.90 -3.28
CA TYR A 184 11.76 -5.29 -4.40
C TYR A 184 12.61 -5.90 -5.49
N GLN A 185 12.03 -6.80 -6.30
CA GLN A 185 12.74 -7.47 -7.38
C GLN A 185 13.48 -6.48 -8.30
N TYR A 186 12.80 -5.42 -8.70
CA TYR A 186 13.39 -4.39 -9.55
C TYR A 186 14.52 -3.61 -8.84
N THR A 187 14.43 -3.37 -7.53
CA THR A 187 15.49 -2.70 -6.77
C THR A 187 16.72 -3.60 -6.56
N LEU A 188 16.52 -4.91 -6.43
CA LEU A 188 17.60 -5.88 -6.34
C LEU A 188 18.39 -5.90 -7.66
N LEU A 189 17.68 -5.99 -8.79
CA LEU A 189 18.27 -5.89 -10.12
C LEU A 189 19.07 -4.59 -10.32
N LEU A 190 18.49 -3.44 -9.94
CA LEU A 190 19.16 -2.15 -10.09
C LEU A 190 20.37 -2.00 -9.17
N ARG A 191 20.35 -2.53 -7.94
CA ARG A 191 21.51 -2.50 -7.04
C ARG A 191 22.61 -3.46 -7.43
N GLU A 192 22.27 -4.55 -8.11
CA GLU A 192 23.26 -5.45 -8.71
C GLU A 192 24.02 -4.75 -9.85
N ALA A 193 23.29 -4.00 -10.69
CA ALA A 193 23.88 -3.21 -11.78
C ALA A 193 24.61 -1.95 -11.30
N ASP A 194 24.08 -1.26 -10.29
CA ASP A 194 24.63 -0.03 -9.71
C ASP A 194 24.53 -0.06 -8.19
N LYS A 195 25.66 -0.34 -7.53
CA LYS A 195 25.76 -0.38 -6.06
C LYS A 195 25.46 0.96 -5.38
N SER A 196 25.42 2.07 -6.12
CA SER A 196 25.04 3.39 -5.60
C SER A 196 23.52 3.60 -5.53
N TYR A 197 22.73 2.68 -6.09
CA TYR A 197 21.27 2.78 -6.04
C TYR A 197 20.76 2.70 -4.58
N PRO A 198 19.93 3.66 -4.15
CA PRO A 198 19.59 3.84 -2.75
C PRO A 198 18.84 2.65 -2.14
N GLN A 199 19.18 2.29 -0.90
CA GLN A 199 18.42 1.31 -0.11
C GLN A 199 17.21 1.97 0.57
N GLU A 200 16.01 1.41 0.38
CA GLU A 200 14.86 1.82 1.16
C GLU A 200 14.89 1.19 2.55
N LEU A 201 14.64 2.02 3.57
CA LEU A 201 14.49 1.64 4.96
C LEU A 201 13.05 1.90 5.43
N ARG A 202 12.55 1.01 6.29
CA ARG A 202 11.24 1.14 6.92
C ARG A 202 11.43 1.25 8.43
N PHE A 203 11.09 2.40 8.99
CA PHE A 203 11.00 2.64 10.43
C PHE A 203 10.08 3.82 10.72
N GLY A 204 9.43 3.84 11.88
CA GLY A 204 8.55 4.92 12.33
C GLY A 204 9.29 6.25 12.53
N THR A 205 8.55 7.31 12.82
CA THR A 205 9.16 8.64 12.92
C THR A 205 10.30 8.68 13.94
N GLN A 206 11.40 9.35 13.57
CA GLN A 206 12.53 9.58 14.48
C GLN A 206 12.35 10.86 15.30
N GLY A 207 11.29 11.63 15.04
CA GLY A 207 10.81 12.66 15.95
C GLY A 207 10.20 12.01 17.19
N GLN A 208 10.70 12.39 18.36
CA GLN A 208 10.29 11.90 19.67
C GLN A 208 9.81 13.05 20.56
N ARG A 209 9.02 12.71 21.58
CA ARG A 209 8.79 13.59 22.74
C ARG A 209 9.39 12.94 23.97
N HIS A 210 10.15 13.68 24.76
CA HIS A 210 10.68 13.21 26.04
C HIS A 210 10.42 14.26 27.10
N GLN A 211 9.58 13.95 28.09
CA GLN A 211 9.16 14.90 29.13
C GLN A 211 8.62 16.21 28.53
N ASP A 212 7.66 16.08 27.61
CA ASP A 212 7.02 17.16 26.86
C ASP A 212 7.90 17.95 25.89
N LYS A 213 9.19 17.62 25.79
CA LYS A 213 10.11 18.27 24.86
C LYS A 213 10.20 17.50 23.54
N PRO A 214 9.82 18.09 22.40
CA PRO A 214 10.07 17.49 21.10
C PRO A 214 11.57 17.47 20.81
N ARG A 215 12.05 16.38 20.21
CA ARG A 215 13.45 16.17 19.86
C ARG A 215 13.58 15.08 18.80
N VAL A 216 14.75 14.91 18.21
CA VAL A 216 15.07 13.73 17.40
C VAL A 216 15.66 12.62 18.27
N SER A 217 15.40 11.36 17.93
CA SER A 217 15.99 10.19 18.58
C SER A 217 17.53 10.30 18.65
N PRO A 218 18.12 10.22 19.85
CA PRO A 218 19.58 10.16 20.03
C PRO A 218 20.24 9.03 19.25
N LEU A 219 19.58 7.88 19.15
CA LEU A 219 20.05 6.73 18.36
C LEU A 219 20.10 7.05 16.86
N PHE A 220 19.10 7.78 16.35
CA PHE A 220 19.10 8.21 14.95
C PHE A 220 20.20 9.23 14.66
N LYS A 221 20.38 10.22 15.56
CA LYS A 221 21.50 11.17 15.47
C LYS A 221 22.83 10.43 15.43
N GLU A 222 23.02 9.44 16.32
CA GLU A 222 24.23 8.64 16.35
C GLU A 222 24.45 7.85 15.05
N TRP A 223 23.41 7.20 14.52
CA TRP A 223 23.47 6.50 13.24
C TRP A 223 23.88 7.43 12.09
N LEU A 224 23.37 8.66 12.05
CA LEU A 224 23.77 9.67 11.06
C LEU A 224 25.23 10.10 11.21
N ARG A 225 25.78 10.21 12.43
CA ARG A 225 27.21 10.55 12.62
C ARG A 225 28.17 9.51 12.09
N GLN A 226 27.72 8.26 11.98
CA GLN A 226 28.53 7.18 11.43
C GLN A 226 28.51 7.13 9.90
N LYS A 227 27.81 8.06 9.23
CA LYS A 227 27.77 8.16 7.77
C LYS A 227 28.70 9.29 7.30
N ASN A 228 29.39 9.05 6.19
CA ASN A 228 30.46 9.91 5.68
C ASN A 228 29.97 11.34 5.38
N ASP A 229 30.80 12.35 5.67
CA ASP A 229 30.38 13.76 5.70
C ASP A 229 30.27 14.43 4.30
N LYS A 230 30.68 13.74 3.23
CA LYS A 230 30.86 14.37 1.89
C LYS A 230 29.68 14.26 0.93
N LYS A 231 28.65 13.46 1.25
CA LYS A 231 27.45 13.24 0.40
C LYS A 231 26.21 13.18 1.28
N ILE A 232 25.04 13.50 0.71
CA ILE A 232 23.77 13.17 1.37
C ILE A 232 23.68 11.66 1.52
N ALA A 233 23.79 11.17 2.74
CA ALA A 233 23.77 9.74 3.06
C ALA A 233 22.34 9.23 3.32
N HIS A 234 21.41 10.15 3.62
CA HIS A 234 20.02 9.80 3.89
C HIS A 234 19.03 10.87 3.45
N VAL A 235 17.96 10.46 2.77
CA VAL A 235 16.78 11.30 2.51
C VAL A 235 15.60 10.78 3.33
N TYR A 236 15.04 11.66 4.15
CA TYR A 236 13.92 11.38 5.04
C TYR A 236 12.67 12.10 4.55
N PHE A 237 11.70 11.36 4.00
CA PHE A 237 10.39 11.89 3.67
C PHE A 237 9.49 11.84 4.91
N ASN A 238 9.25 13.00 5.52
CA ASN A 238 8.37 13.17 6.66
C ASN A 238 6.91 13.26 6.21
N LEU A 239 6.04 12.41 6.76
CA LEU A 239 4.61 12.37 6.44
C LEU A 239 3.73 12.65 7.68
N LEU A 240 4.31 13.38 8.63
CA LEU A 240 3.61 13.98 9.75
C LEU A 240 3.07 15.37 9.36
N GLY A 241 2.05 15.84 10.07
CA GLY A 241 1.56 17.21 9.92
C GLY A 241 2.65 18.25 10.21
N TYR A 242 2.67 19.31 9.42
CA TYR A 242 3.53 20.48 9.60
C TYR A 242 2.70 21.74 9.86
N ASP A 243 1.58 21.90 9.17
CA ASP A 243 0.73 23.11 9.25
C ASP A 243 -0.51 22.91 10.15
N ARG A 244 -0.55 21.82 10.91
CA ARG A 244 -1.75 21.43 11.66
C ARG A 244 -1.82 22.11 13.03
N SER A 245 -3.00 22.62 13.36
CA SER A 245 -3.27 23.37 14.61
C SER A 245 -4.19 22.64 15.58
N ASN A 246 -4.93 21.61 15.13
CA ASN A 246 -5.75 20.78 16.03
C ASN A 246 -4.86 20.02 17.04
N TYR A 247 -5.44 19.52 18.13
CA TYR A 247 -4.68 18.96 19.25
C TYR A 247 -3.70 17.84 18.85
N GLU A 248 -4.10 16.90 18.00
CA GLU A 248 -3.20 15.85 17.49
C GLU A 248 -2.18 16.42 16.48
N GLY A 249 -2.61 17.35 15.63
CA GLY A 249 -1.78 17.92 14.59
C GLY A 249 -0.69 18.87 15.10
N SER A 250 -0.94 19.62 16.17
CA SER A 250 0.08 20.45 16.82
C SER A 250 1.21 19.58 17.38
N LYS A 251 0.87 18.40 17.90
CA LYS A 251 1.83 17.39 18.35
C LYS A 251 2.61 16.74 17.21
N GLU A 252 2.00 16.54 16.04
CA GLU A 252 2.74 16.12 14.83
C GLU A 252 3.67 17.24 14.33
N ARG A 253 3.20 18.49 14.32
CA ARG A 253 3.97 19.67 13.93
C ARG A 253 5.23 19.85 14.77
N GLU A 254 5.13 19.72 16.10
CA GLU A 254 6.28 19.76 17.01
C GLU A 254 7.38 18.77 16.60
N LEU A 255 6.99 17.55 16.19
CA LEU A 255 7.94 16.51 15.75
C LEU A 255 8.51 16.81 14.37
N SER A 256 7.69 17.29 13.45
CA SER A 256 8.12 17.71 12.11
C SER A 256 9.16 18.83 12.19
N LEU A 257 8.94 19.84 13.04
CA LEU A 257 9.89 20.94 13.25
C LEU A 257 11.23 20.43 13.79
N ALA A 258 11.22 19.58 14.82
CA ALA A 258 12.43 18.98 15.36
C ALA A 258 13.21 18.14 14.34
N LEU A 259 12.49 17.47 13.41
CA LEU A 259 13.13 16.75 12.31
C LEU A 259 13.78 17.68 11.29
N HIS A 260 13.14 18.81 10.94
CA HIS A 260 13.75 19.81 10.05
C HIS A 260 14.98 20.47 10.67
N GLU A 261 14.94 20.77 11.97
CA GLU A 261 16.10 21.31 12.72
C GLU A 261 17.32 20.37 12.69
N LEU A 262 17.11 19.07 12.50
CA LEU A 262 18.19 18.07 12.45
C LEU A 262 19.23 18.36 11.36
N GLU A 263 18.82 18.97 10.25
CA GLU A 263 19.73 19.30 9.15
C GLU A 263 20.82 20.30 9.53
N THR A 264 20.58 21.10 10.58
CA THR A 264 21.57 22.06 11.12
C THR A 264 22.69 21.36 11.88
N GLU A 265 22.39 20.22 12.50
CA GLU A 265 23.35 19.39 13.24
C GLU A 265 24.01 18.33 12.35
N HIS A 266 23.36 17.94 11.25
CA HIS A 266 23.78 16.85 10.37
C HIS A 266 23.80 17.27 8.89
N PRO A 267 24.99 17.52 8.30
CA PRO A 267 25.10 17.92 6.91
C PRO A 267 24.74 16.81 5.92
N ASN A 268 24.77 15.54 6.34
CA ASN A 268 24.58 14.36 5.50
C ASN A 268 23.12 13.85 5.41
N ILE A 269 22.13 14.59 5.93
CA ILE A 269 20.71 14.28 5.79
C ILE A 269 19.95 15.41 5.09
N VAL A 270 18.92 15.02 4.34
CA VAL A 270 17.85 15.91 3.86
C VAL A 270 16.50 15.43 4.38
N VAL A 271 15.70 16.34 4.93
CA VAL A 271 14.35 16.13 5.46
C VAL A 271 13.36 16.94 4.63
N ILE A 272 12.38 16.25 4.05
CA ILE A 272 11.32 16.89 3.26
C ILE A 272 9.98 16.45 3.83
N THR A 273 9.13 17.40 4.20
CA THR A 273 7.75 17.08 4.58
C THR A 273 6.86 17.06 3.35
N LEU A 274 6.10 15.98 3.17
CA LEU A 274 5.17 15.82 2.07
C LEU A 274 3.75 15.55 2.60
N PRO A 275 2.71 16.15 1.99
CA PRO A 275 1.33 16.03 2.45
C PRO A 275 0.87 14.59 2.36
N ALA A 276 0.20 14.07 3.38
CA ALA A 276 -0.20 12.66 3.40
C ALA A 276 -1.57 12.39 4.02
N ASP A 277 -2.26 13.42 4.51
CA ASP A 277 -3.54 13.37 5.20
C ASP A 277 -4.06 14.81 5.33
N GLN A 278 -5.38 15.03 5.26
CA GLN A 278 -6.03 16.37 5.26
C GLN A 278 -5.63 17.28 4.08
N GLY A 279 -6.26 18.45 3.95
CA GLY A 279 -6.08 19.35 2.80
C GLY A 279 -6.46 18.64 1.49
N LEU A 280 -5.60 18.73 0.47
CA LEU A 280 -5.77 17.98 -0.79
C LEU A 280 -5.66 16.44 -0.63
N MET A 281 -5.27 15.96 0.56
CA MET A 281 -5.22 14.53 0.93
C MET A 281 -6.34 14.14 1.90
N GLU A 282 -7.46 14.88 1.90
CA GLU A 282 -8.63 14.57 2.73
C GLU A 282 -9.19 13.17 2.45
N GLN A 283 -9.64 12.47 3.50
CA GLN A 283 -9.98 11.05 3.46
C GLN A 283 -11.15 10.73 2.52
N HIS A 284 -12.09 11.63 2.34
CA HIS A 284 -13.34 11.46 1.59
C HIS A 284 -13.35 12.17 0.24
N ALA A 285 -12.29 12.90 -0.13
CA ALA A 285 -12.21 13.57 -1.44
C ALA A 285 -12.40 12.63 -2.64
N TYR A 286 -11.99 11.35 -2.53
CA TYR A 286 -12.21 10.34 -3.57
C TYR A 286 -13.69 10.02 -3.84
N GLU A 287 -14.59 10.35 -2.91
CA GLU A 287 -16.04 10.12 -3.01
C GLU A 287 -16.71 11.16 -3.93
N HIS A 288 -16.10 12.35 -4.02
CA HIS A 288 -16.58 13.49 -4.80
C HIS A 288 -16.04 13.44 -6.23
N THR A 289 -16.87 12.91 -7.13
CA THR A 289 -16.52 12.64 -8.54
C THR A 289 -17.23 13.63 -9.47
N GLN A 290 -17.51 13.26 -10.73
CA GLN A 290 -17.92 14.15 -11.84
C GLN A 290 -19.12 15.10 -11.58
N ASN A 291 -19.87 14.91 -10.50
CA ASN A 291 -21.00 15.76 -10.13
C ASN A 291 -20.62 16.97 -9.26
N ASP A 292 -19.37 17.07 -8.80
CA ASP A 292 -18.85 18.16 -7.98
C ASP A 292 -17.59 18.81 -8.63
N PRO A 293 -17.64 19.33 -9.88
CA PRO A 293 -16.48 20.00 -10.47
C PRO A 293 -16.23 21.37 -9.81
N GLU A 294 -15.05 21.55 -9.21
CA GLU A 294 -14.74 22.77 -8.43
C GLU A 294 -13.78 23.71 -9.16
N LEU A 295 -12.73 23.18 -9.79
CA LEU A 295 -11.62 23.98 -10.32
C LEU A 295 -11.24 23.54 -11.75
N THR A 296 -10.79 24.49 -12.56
CA THR A 296 -10.17 24.15 -13.85
C THR A 296 -8.78 23.54 -13.64
N THR A 297 -8.28 22.79 -14.63
CA THR A 297 -6.91 22.25 -14.58
C THR A 297 -5.85 23.34 -14.42
N GLU A 298 -6.02 24.51 -15.04
CA GLU A 298 -5.12 25.67 -14.88
C GLU A 298 -5.18 26.25 -13.47
N THR A 299 -6.38 26.46 -12.92
CA THR A 299 -6.54 26.98 -11.55
C THR A 299 -5.95 26.03 -10.52
N PHE A 300 -6.19 24.73 -10.66
CA PHE A 300 -5.64 23.74 -9.75
C PHE A 300 -4.12 23.59 -9.89
N PHE A 301 -3.58 23.70 -11.10
CA PHE A 301 -2.12 23.75 -11.30
C PHE A 301 -1.50 24.94 -10.55
N ALA A 302 -2.12 26.12 -10.63
CA ALA A 302 -1.67 27.30 -9.89
C ALA A 302 -1.71 27.07 -8.37
N GLU A 303 -2.78 26.49 -7.83
CA GLU A 303 -2.85 26.13 -6.40
C GLU A 303 -1.73 25.16 -5.99
N MET A 304 -1.50 24.10 -6.77
CA MET A 304 -0.42 23.15 -6.50
C MET A 304 0.96 23.83 -6.53
N MET A 305 1.17 24.76 -7.47
CA MET A 305 2.40 25.54 -7.58
C MET A 305 2.61 26.42 -6.34
N GLU A 306 1.58 27.16 -5.91
CA GLU A 306 1.62 27.99 -4.70
C GLU A 306 1.92 27.15 -3.44
N ILE A 307 1.37 25.94 -3.35
CA ILE A 307 1.68 25.04 -2.23
C ILE A 307 3.14 24.59 -2.29
N ALA A 308 3.59 24.11 -3.45
CA ALA A 308 4.92 23.53 -3.63
C ALA A 308 6.05 24.56 -3.49
N ASN A 309 5.81 25.81 -3.91
CA ASN A 309 6.79 26.89 -3.83
C ASN A 309 6.79 27.63 -2.47
N GLY A 310 5.81 27.34 -1.61
CA GLY A 310 5.66 27.89 -0.26
C GLY A 310 4.87 29.20 -0.15
N GLU A 311 4.20 29.63 -1.22
CA GLU A 311 3.46 30.90 -1.29
C GLU A 311 1.97 30.77 -0.94
N SER A 312 1.44 29.54 -0.93
CA SER A 312 0.03 29.27 -0.64
C SER A 312 -0.37 29.73 0.76
N ARG A 313 -1.55 30.35 0.83
CA ARG A 313 -2.22 30.79 2.07
C ARG A 313 -3.13 29.73 2.68
N SER A 314 -3.23 28.55 2.05
CA SER A 314 -4.07 27.47 2.55
C SER A 314 -3.63 27.05 3.96
N PRO A 315 -4.58 26.75 4.87
CA PRO A 315 -4.27 26.48 6.27
C PRO A 315 -3.53 25.16 6.48
N ILE A 316 -3.76 24.17 5.61
CA ILE A 316 -3.14 22.85 5.70
C ILE A 316 -2.49 22.55 4.34
N LYS A 317 -1.16 22.64 4.30
CA LYS A 317 -0.35 22.38 3.11
C LYS A 317 0.47 21.12 3.32
N ASP A 318 1.13 21.01 4.47
CA ASP A 318 2.01 19.90 4.85
C ASP A 318 3.10 19.62 3.78
N PHE A 319 3.57 20.66 3.09
CA PHE A 319 4.62 20.59 2.09
C PHE A 319 5.76 21.54 2.47
N VAL A 320 6.93 20.97 2.81
CA VAL A 320 8.10 21.76 3.24
C VAL A 320 9.38 21.13 2.73
N ILE A 321 10.17 21.93 2.02
CA ILE A 321 11.54 21.65 1.62
C ILE A 321 12.44 22.69 2.30
N SER A 322 13.41 22.24 3.09
CA SER A 322 14.34 23.14 3.78
C SER A 322 15.17 23.96 2.80
N LEU A 323 15.72 25.10 3.24
CA LEU A 323 16.59 25.92 2.39
C LEU A 323 17.81 25.13 1.88
N LYS A 324 18.42 24.32 2.75
CA LYS A 324 19.52 23.41 2.39
C LYS A 324 19.11 22.45 1.28
N ALA A 325 17.95 21.79 1.42
CA ALA A 325 17.45 20.91 0.39
C ALA A 325 17.13 21.67 -0.91
N LYS A 326 16.58 22.88 -0.83
CA LYS A 326 16.36 23.73 -2.00
C LYS A 326 17.66 24.11 -2.71
N GLN A 327 18.72 24.42 -1.98
CA GLN A 327 20.06 24.68 -2.56
C GLN A 327 20.58 23.44 -3.29
N LEU A 328 20.47 22.26 -2.68
CA LEU A 328 20.93 21.01 -3.30
C LEU A 328 20.11 20.57 -4.52
N LEU A 329 18.82 20.90 -4.54
CA LEU A 329 17.91 20.50 -5.62
C LEU A 329 17.90 21.52 -6.76
N TYR A 330 17.95 22.81 -6.45
CA TYR A 330 17.70 23.89 -7.41
C TYR A 330 18.89 24.83 -7.62
N GLY A 331 19.96 24.72 -6.83
CA GLY A 331 21.21 25.44 -7.05
C GLY A 331 22.14 24.71 -8.02
N GLU A 332 23.13 25.41 -8.54
CA GLU A 332 24.26 24.79 -9.26
C GLU A 332 25.34 24.35 -8.26
N ALA A 333 26.29 23.54 -8.71
CA ALA A 333 27.34 23.00 -7.84
C ALA A 333 28.20 24.13 -7.25
N GLY A 334 27.99 24.43 -5.96
CA GLY A 334 28.69 25.51 -5.25
C GLY A 334 27.99 26.86 -5.30
N GLU A 335 26.77 26.93 -5.84
CA GLU A 335 25.97 28.16 -5.90
C GLU A 335 24.80 28.18 -4.90
N ASP A 336 24.26 29.38 -4.66
CA ASP A 336 23.09 29.61 -3.84
C ASP A 336 21.80 29.08 -4.50
N TYR A 337 20.74 29.04 -3.70
CA TYR A 337 19.41 28.62 -4.15
C TYR A 337 18.89 29.52 -5.29
N ASN A 338 18.44 28.90 -6.39
CA ASN A 338 17.88 29.57 -7.55
C ASN A 338 16.35 29.39 -7.62
N LYS A 339 15.60 30.47 -7.34
CA LYS A 339 14.12 30.49 -7.39
C LYS A 339 13.58 30.22 -8.79
N THR A 340 14.23 30.73 -9.84
CA THR A 340 13.81 30.48 -11.23
C THR A 340 13.92 29.00 -11.57
N LYS A 341 15.00 28.34 -11.13
CA LYS A 341 15.19 26.90 -11.32
C LYS A 341 14.17 26.07 -10.54
N GLU A 342 13.84 26.48 -9.31
CA GLU A 342 12.76 25.86 -8.55
C GLU A 342 11.44 25.91 -9.32
N VAL A 343 11.05 27.09 -9.83
CA VAL A 343 9.79 27.24 -10.59
C VAL A 343 9.81 26.39 -11.86
N GLU A 344 10.93 26.35 -12.60
CA GLU A 344 11.08 25.51 -13.80
C GLU A 344 10.90 24.01 -13.46
N VAL A 345 11.60 23.54 -12.42
CA VAL A 345 11.53 22.14 -11.99
C VAL A 345 10.12 21.79 -11.50
N LEU A 346 9.53 22.61 -10.63
CA LEU A 346 8.18 22.39 -10.12
C LEU A 346 7.16 22.39 -11.27
N THR A 347 7.27 23.30 -12.22
CA THR A 347 6.38 23.35 -13.41
C THR A 347 6.44 22.03 -14.17
N ARG A 348 7.65 21.52 -14.40
CA ARG A 348 7.84 20.23 -15.07
C ARG A 348 7.25 19.05 -14.29
N LEU A 349 7.51 18.97 -12.99
CA LEU A 349 7.03 17.86 -12.14
C LEU A 349 5.51 17.88 -11.95
N LEU A 350 4.92 19.06 -11.78
CA LEU A 350 3.48 19.25 -11.73
C LEU A 350 2.86 18.89 -13.08
N GLY A 351 3.42 19.38 -14.19
CA GLY A 351 2.98 19.03 -15.55
C GLY A 351 3.06 17.52 -15.83
N ASN A 352 4.09 16.83 -15.36
CA ASN A 352 4.17 15.37 -15.42
C ASN A 352 3.01 14.70 -14.68
N SER A 353 2.60 15.24 -13.54
CA SER A 353 1.51 14.69 -12.73
C SER A 353 0.16 14.79 -13.42
N PHE A 354 -0.13 15.90 -14.11
CA PHE A 354 -1.32 16.01 -14.96
C PHE A 354 -1.28 15.03 -16.13
N ARG A 355 -0.14 14.97 -16.84
CA ARG A 355 0.03 14.05 -17.99
C ARG A 355 -0.10 12.58 -17.59
N ALA A 356 0.43 12.19 -16.43
CA ALA A 356 0.30 10.83 -15.90
C ALA A 356 -1.17 10.42 -15.65
N MET A 357 -2.05 11.41 -15.44
CA MET A 357 -3.50 11.23 -15.26
C MET A 357 -4.30 11.48 -16.54
N GLY A 358 -3.64 11.65 -17.69
CA GLY A 358 -4.28 11.85 -18.98
C GLY A 358 -4.95 13.21 -19.13
N LEU A 359 -4.47 14.21 -18.42
CA LEU A 359 -5.03 15.56 -18.38
C LEU A 359 -4.07 16.57 -18.98
N GLU A 360 -4.63 17.51 -19.74
CA GLU A 360 -3.94 18.71 -20.21
C GLU A 360 -4.24 19.89 -19.30
N ILE A 361 -3.28 20.79 -19.14
CA ILE A 361 -3.46 21.99 -18.33
C ILE A 361 -4.07 23.08 -19.21
N ASN A 362 -5.35 23.37 -18.98
CA ASN A 362 -6.12 24.41 -19.67
C ASN A 362 -7.24 24.98 -18.77
N ASN A 363 -7.93 26.01 -19.27
CA ASN A 363 -9.05 26.66 -18.57
C ASN A 363 -10.43 26.02 -18.86
N GLN A 364 -10.49 24.98 -19.68
CA GLN A 364 -11.75 24.37 -20.13
C GLN A 364 -12.10 23.10 -19.35
N THR A 365 -11.08 22.37 -18.89
CA THR A 365 -11.24 21.07 -18.24
C THR A 365 -11.44 21.29 -16.74
N LEU A 366 -12.61 20.89 -16.23
CA LEU A 366 -12.92 20.93 -14.81
C LEU A 366 -12.49 19.65 -14.09
N LEU A 367 -12.06 19.80 -12.84
CA LEU A 367 -11.61 18.74 -11.96
C LEU A 367 -12.51 18.61 -10.75
N SER A 368 -13.00 17.40 -10.53
CA SER A 368 -13.59 16.97 -9.26
C SER A 368 -12.53 16.85 -8.15
N PRO A 369 -12.90 16.93 -6.86
CA PRO A 369 -11.98 16.70 -5.75
C PRO A 369 -11.23 15.36 -5.83
N ALA A 370 -11.88 14.30 -6.32
CA ALA A 370 -11.21 13.02 -6.55
C ALA A 370 -10.07 13.13 -7.58
N GLN A 371 -10.26 13.88 -8.67
CA GLN A 371 -9.21 14.11 -9.67
C GLN A 371 -8.09 14.99 -9.11
N GLN A 372 -8.44 16.05 -8.38
CA GLN A 372 -7.47 16.92 -7.72
C GLN A 372 -6.58 16.13 -6.75
N GLN A 373 -7.19 15.29 -5.90
CA GLN A 373 -6.47 14.40 -4.99
C GLN A 373 -5.55 13.42 -5.75
N ALA A 374 -6.02 12.80 -6.83
CA ALA A 374 -5.21 11.85 -7.61
C ALA A 374 -3.94 12.50 -8.20
N ILE A 375 -4.07 13.70 -8.76
CA ILE A 375 -2.95 14.47 -9.33
C ILE A 375 -1.97 14.88 -8.22
N TRP A 376 -2.48 15.43 -7.11
CA TRP A 376 -1.65 15.81 -5.96
C TRP A 376 -0.95 14.61 -5.32
N PHE A 377 -1.63 13.45 -5.29
CA PHE A 377 -1.07 12.20 -4.81
C PHE A 377 0.10 11.76 -5.69
N HIS A 378 -0.06 11.78 -7.01
CA HIS A 378 1.04 11.42 -7.91
C HIS A 378 2.24 12.37 -7.77
N PHE A 379 2.00 13.68 -7.68
CA PHE A 379 3.06 14.65 -7.47
C PHE A 379 3.85 14.37 -6.18
N THR A 380 3.14 14.24 -5.05
CA THR A 380 3.76 14.14 -3.72
C THR A 380 4.24 12.73 -3.36
N LYS A 381 3.79 11.68 -4.04
CA LYS A 381 4.20 10.28 -3.78
C LYS A 381 5.11 9.72 -4.86
N TYR A 382 5.20 10.37 -6.02
CA TYR A 382 6.07 9.91 -7.10
C TYR A 382 6.97 10.99 -7.67
N GLU A 383 6.44 11.99 -8.38
CA GLU A 383 7.27 12.94 -9.16
C GLU A 383 8.28 13.68 -8.28
N MET A 384 7.84 14.22 -7.15
CA MET A 384 8.73 14.94 -6.24
C MET A 384 9.73 14.01 -5.52
N PRO A 385 9.31 12.90 -4.85
CA PRO A 385 10.26 11.95 -4.28
C PRO A 385 11.26 11.38 -5.28
N GLN A 386 10.82 11.01 -6.49
CA GLN A 386 11.68 10.47 -7.53
C GLN A 386 12.72 11.50 -7.96
N TYR A 387 12.33 12.76 -8.17
CA TYR A 387 13.26 13.83 -8.48
C TYR A 387 14.32 14.01 -7.39
N VAL A 388 13.90 14.07 -6.12
CA VAL A 388 14.81 14.20 -4.97
C VAL A 388 15.81 13.05 -4.91
N LEU A 389 15.35 11.81 -5.03
CA LEU A 389 16.22 10.64 -4.98
C LEU A 389 17.19 10.57 -6.16
N THR A 390 16.77 11.00 -7.36
CA THR A 390 17.64 11.09 -8.53
C THR A 390 18.69 12.19 -8.39
N ALA A 391 18.29 13.37 -7.90
CA ALA A 391 19.19 14.52 -7.78
C ALA A 391 20.23 14.34 -6.66
N LEU A 392 19.80 13.83 -5.50
CA LEU A 392 20.67 13.71 -4.32
C LEU A 392 21.44 12.37 -4.27
N GLN A 393 20.94 11.35 -4.96
CA GLN A 393 21.52 9.99 -5.01
C GLN A 393 21.92 9.45 -3.62
N PRO A 394 21.04 9.46 -2.60
CA PRO A 394 21.45 9.11 -1.25
C PRO A 394 21.83 7.62 -1.12
N ASP A 395 22.57 7.25 -0.06
CA ASP A 395 22.81 5.82 0.21
C ASP A 395 21.51 5.12 0.65
N THR A 396 20.67 5.84 1.39
CA THR A 396 19.45 5.30 2.00
C THR A 396 18.32 6.31 1.98
N TRP A 397 17.08 5.85 2.02
CA TRP A 397 15.92 6.73 2.19
C TRP A 397 14.78 6.02 2.93
N ASN A 398 13.84 6.80 3.46
CA ASN A 398 12.60 6.29 4.05
C ASN A 398 11.45 7.28 3.86
N ALA A 399 10.22 6.77 3.99
CA ALA A 399 9.01 7.58 4.10
C ALA A 399 8.27 7.24 5.39
N SER A 400 8.20 8.20 6.32
CA SER A 400 7.76 7.91 7.69
C SER A 400 6.66 8.84 8.17
N CYS A 401 5.56 8.22 8.56
CA CYS A 401 4.61 8.78 9.52
C CYS A 401 4.96 8.28 10.94
N LYS A 402 3.99 8.18 11.86
CA LYS A 402 4.23 7.70 13.23
C LYS A 402 4.91 6.33 13.27
N ASP A 403 4.32 5.33 12.61
CA ASP A 403 4.80 3.95 12.62
C ASP A 403 5.36 3.46 11.27
N ALA A 404 5.34 4.34 10.25
CA ALA A 404 5.64 4.04 8.85
C ALA A 404 4.84 2.82 8.30
N ILE A 405 3.52 2.87 8.49
CA ILE A 405 2.59 1.82 8.03
C ILE A 405 1.50 2.34 7.10
N ASP A 406 0.73 3.34 7.52
CA ASP A 406 -0.44 3.80 6.76
C ASP A 406 0.00 4.81 5.69
N ARG A 407 0.20 6.08 6.08
CA ARG A 407 0.76 7.13 5.21
C ARG A 407 2.12 6.75 4.61
N GLY A 408 3.05 6.26 5.45
CA GLY A 408 4.40 5.84 5.04
C GLY A 408 4.41 4.61 4.15
N GLY A 409 3.61 3.59 4.47
CA GLY A 409 3.53 2.39 3.65
C GLY A 409 2.95 2.68 2.27
N VAL A 410 1.93 3.54 2.18
CA VAL A 410 1.35 3.97 0.90
C VAL A 410 2.32 4.80 0.06
N ALA A 411 3.02 5.76 0.66
CA ALA A 411 4.01 6.55 -0.06
C ALA A 411 5.13 5.66 -0.65
N SER A 412 5.63 4.73 0.15
CA SER A 412 6.61 3.73 -0.29
C SER A 412 6.06 2.84 -1.41
N ALA A 413 4.90 2.21 -1.20
CA ALA A 413 4.32 1.29 -2.18
C ALA A 413 4.07 1.97 -3.53
N TYR A 414 3.54 3.20 -3.52
CA TYR A 414 3.27 3.93 -4.76
C TYR A 414 4.54 4.36 -5.49
N LEU A 415 5.53 4.91 -4.78
CA LEU A 415 6.81 5.30 -5.38
C LEU A 415 7.48 4.09 -6.06
N ASN A 416 7.55 2.96 -5.35
CA ASN A 416 8.18 1.76 -5.87
C ASN A 416 7.37 1.13 -7.02
N LEU A 417 6.03 1.13 -6.95
CA LEU A 417 5.18 0.69 -8.07
C LEU A 417 5.48 1.51 -9.33
N MET A 418 5.41 2.84 -9.26
CA MET A 418 5.63 3.71 -10.42
C MET A 418 7.07 3.62 -10.97
N ARG A 419 8.08 3.43 -10.12
CA ARG A 419 9.46 3.14 -10.57
C ARG A 419 9.57 1.79 -11.26
N SER A 420 8.92 0.76 -10.71
CA SER A 420 8.95 -0.59 -11.27
C SER A 420 8.29 -0.67 -12.65
N LEU A 421 7.24 0.12 -12.93
CA LEU A 421 6.60 0.15 -14.25
C LEU A 421 7.54 0.64 -15.37
N ARG A 422 8.63 1.35 -15.01
CA ARG A 422 9.69 1.79 -15.93
C ARG A 422 10.89 0.82 -15.98
N SER A 423 10.87 -0.25 -15.19
CA SER A 423 11.89 -1.30 -15.14
C SER A 423 11.52 -2.44 -16.10
N PRO A 424 12.52 -3.19 -16.62
CA PRO A 424 12.25 -4.45 -17.33
C PRO A 424 11.57 -5.51 -16.46
N LEU A 425 11.69 -5.40 -15.13
CA LEU A 425 11.05 -6.29 -14.17
C LEU A 425 10.09 -5.48 -13.28
N PRO A 426 8.85 -5.23 -13.72
CA PRO A 426 7.86 -4.49 -12.93
C PRO A 426 7.41 -5.30 -11.71
N MET A 427 6.94 -4.59 -10.69
CA MET A 427 6.43 -5.18 -9.45
C MET A 427 5.25 -6.11 -9.73
N SER A 428 5.20 -7.25 -9.05
CA SER A 428 4.05 -8.17 -9.12
C SER A 428 2.89 -7.73 -8.22
N ARG A 429 1.70 -8.30 -8.43
CA ARG A 429 0.53 -8.05 -7.54
C ARG A 429 0.85 -8.38 -6.08
N ASP A 430 1.47 -9.53 -5.82
CA ASP A 430 1.79 -9.97 -4.45
C ASP A 430 2.80 -9.03 -3.80
N GLU A 431 3.82 -8.62 -4.55
CA GLU A 431 4.83 -7.69 -4.05
C GLU A 431 4.21 -6.31 -3.72
N PHE A 432 3.26 -5.83 -4.53
CA PHE A 432 2.51 -4.61 -4.25
C PHE A 432 1.59 -4.73 -3.03
N GLU A 433 0.83 -5.82 -2.91
CA GLU A 433 -0.05 -6.09 -1.78
C GLU A 433 0.74 -6.26 -0.46
N GLN A 434 1.91 -6.91 -0.52
CA GLN A 434 2.87 -6.97 0.59
C GLN A 434 3.30 -5.56 1.01
N ALA A 435 3.70 -4.72 0.05
CA ALA A 435 4.15 -3.36 0.31
C ALA A 435 3.09 -2.50 1.01
N LEU A 436 1.81 -2.69 0.66
CA LEU A 436 0.66 -2.00 1.24
C LEU A 436 0.27 -2.52 2.63
N HIS A 437 0.30 -3.82 2.84
CA HIS A 437 -0.40 -4.44 3.98
C HIS A 437 0.50 -5.06 5.04
N ALA A 438 1.70 -5.54 4.69
CA ALA A 438 2.54 -6.29 5.61
C ALA A 438 2.94 -5.45 6.83
N ALA A 439 3.35 -4.20 6.63
CA ALA A 439 3.77 -3.33 7.72
C ALA A 439 2.61 -2.94 8.65
N ALA A 440 1.42 -2.63 8.10
CA ALA A 440 0.23 -2.37 8.91
C ALA A 440 -0.19 -3.60 9.72
N THR A 441 -0.03 -4.79 9.15
CA THR A 441 -0.37 -6.05 9.82
C THR A 441 0.61 -6.36 10.93
N LEU A 442 1.90 -6.23 10.64
CA LEU A 442 3.00 -6.36 11.61
C LEU A 442 2.80 -5.47 12.83
N VAL A 443 2.35 -4.23 12.63
CA VAL A 443 2.26 -3.22 13.70
C VAL A 443 0.87 -3.12 14.31
N LYS A 444 -0.22 -3.40 13.63
CA LYS A 444 -1.58 -3.16 14.17
C LYS A 444 -2.49 -4.38 14.07
N GLY A 445 -1.97 -5.51 13.58
CA GLY A 445 -2.73 -6.73 13.35
C GLY A 445 -3.89 -6.53 12.36
N ARG A 446 -3.72 -5.63 11.39
CA ARG A 446 -4.73 -5.30 10.38
C ARG A 446 -4.12 -4.89 9.05
N GLY A 447 -4.91 -4.99 7.98
CA GLY A 447 -4.59 -4.41 6.69
C GLY A 447 -4.57 -2.87 6.72
N LEU A 448 -4.34 -2.27 5.55
CA LEU A 448 -4.32 -0.82 5.39
C LEU A 448 -5.70 -0.22 5.70
N ASN A 449 -5.69 0.98 6.29
CA ASN A 449 -6.90 1.73 6.63
C ASN A 449 -7.45 2.50 5.41
N HIS A 450 -8.10 3.66 5.63
CA HIS A 450 -8.68 4.49 4.57
C HIS A 450 -7.69 4.99 3.51
N HIS A 451 -6.38 4.98 3.77
CA HIS A 451 -5.39 5.35 2.74
C HIS A 451 -5.39 4.37 1.56
N TYR A 452 -6.01 3.20 1.72
CA TYR A 452 -6.26 2.25 0.66
C TYR A 452 -7.16 2.84 -0.45
N GLU A 453 -8.21 3.59 -0.10
CA GLU A 453 -9.05 4.26 -1.10
C GLU A 453 -8.34 5.44 -1.78
N ILE A 454 -7.47 6.16 -1.05
CA ILE A 454 -6.70 7.28 -1.61
C ILE A 454 -5.72 6.78 -2.68
N ILE A 455 -4.94 5.73 -2.40
CA ILE A 455 -4.03 5.15 -3.40
C ILE A 455 -4.82 4.52 -4.56
N TRP A 456 -5.95 3.88 -4.26
CA TRP A 456 -6.84 3.34 -5.29
C TRP A 456 -7.32 4.45 -6.26
N ASN A 457 -7.70 5.61 -5.74
CA ASN A 457 -8.17 6.75 -6.54
C ASN A 457 -7.06 7.24 -7.50
N ALA A 458 -5.83 7.38 -7.01
CA ALA A 458 -4.69 7.75 -7.85
C ALA A 458 -4.39 6.69 -8.93
N LEU A 459 -4.51 5.40 -8.59
CA LEU A 459 -4.30 4.31 -9.54
C LEU A 459 -5.43 4.20 -10.56
N ASP A 460 -6.69 4.44 -10.20
CA ASP A 460 -7.81 4.46 -11.15
C ASP A 460 -7.56 5.47 -12.27
N LYS A 461 -7.17 6.71 -11.91
CA LYS A 461 -6.86 7.75 -12.89
C LYS A 461 -5.64 7.44 -13.73
N TYR A 462 -4.57 6.94 -13.10
CA TYR A 462 -3.36 6.53 -13.82
C TYR A 462 -3.65 5.41 -14.82
N ILE A 463 -4.38 4.38 -14.41
CA ILE A 463 -4.72 3.24 -15.26
C ILE A 463 -5.59 3.68 -16.43
N ASP A 464 -6.57 4.54 -16.21
CA ASP A 464 -7.41 5.06 -17.29
C ASP A 464 -6.58 5.78 -18.36
N ALA A 465 -5.65 6.64 -17.92
CA ALA A 465 -4.78 7.40 -18.82
C ALA A 465 -3.75 6.53 -19.56
N ASN A 466 -3.32 5.41 -18.95
CA ASN A 466 -2.26 4.55 -19.46
C ASN A 466 -2.76 3.17 -19.87
N PHE A 467 -4.06 3.02 -20.10
CA PHE A 467 -4.72 1.73 -20.29
C PHE A 467 -4.07 0.89 -21.38
N THR A 468 -3.86 1.47 -22.58
CA THR A 468 -3.25 0.80 -23.73
C THR A 468 -1.83 0.29 -23.43
N THR A 469 -1.02 1.07 -22.73
CA THR A 469 0.35 0.69 -22.36
C THR A 469 0.36 -0.41 -21.30
N LEU A 470 -0.59 -0.38 -20.36
CA LEU A 470 -0.70 -1.39 -19.30
C LEU A 470 -1.30 -2.70 -19.82
N SER A 471 -2.25 -2.65 -20.76
CA SER A 471 -2.90 -3.83 -21.33
C SER A 471 -2.05 -4.58 -22.35
N SER A 472 -1.10 -3.89 -22.99
CA SER A 472 -0.16 -4.49 -23.95
C SER A 472 0.99 -5.23 -23.28
N ASP A 473 1.22 -5.04 -21.98
CA ASP A 473 2.27 -5.70 -21.21
C ASP A 473 1.66 -6.69 -20.21
N PRO A 474 1.81 -8.01 -20.42
CA PRO A 474 1.30 -9.03 -19.51
C PRO A 474 1.80 -8.87 -18.07
N ASN A 475 3.01 -8.34 -17.87
CA ASN A 475 3.59 -8.15 -16.53
C ASN A 475 3.02 -6.92 -15.81
N LYS A 476 2.23 -6.07 -16.50
CA LYS A 476 1.60 -4.88 -15.93
C LYS A 476 0.07 -4.98 -15.88
N THR A 477 -0.51 -5.89 -16.67
CA THR A 477 -1.97 -6.07 -16.80
C THR A 477 -2.63 -6.39 -15.45
N TRP A 478 -1.92 -7.04 -14.52
CA TRP A 478 -2.43 -7.31 -13.17
C TRP A 478 -2.91 -6.05 -12.44
N LEU A 479 -2.34 -4.87 -12.73
CA LEU A 479 -2.70 -3.61 -12.08
C LEU A 479 -4.13 -3.17 -12.45
N ILE A 480 -4.56 -3.45 -13.69
CA ILE A 480 -5.93 -3.20 -14.15
C ILE A 480 -6.90 -4.07 -13.33
N HIS A 481 -6.59 -5.36 -13.19
CA HIS A 481 -7.40 -6.29 -12.39
C HIS A 481 -7.39 -5.93 -10.92
N TRP A 482 -6.24 -5.57 -10.36
CA TRP A 482 -6.12 -5.11 -8.98
C TRP A 482 -7.02 -3.91 -8.72
N ARG A 483 -7.03 -2.90 -9.60
CA ARG A 483 -7.92 -1.75 -9.45
C ARG A 483 -9.38 -2.17 -9.46
N ASN A 484 -9.78 -3.05 -10.37
CA ASN A 484 -11.17 -3.52 -10.47
C ASN A 484 -11.59 -4.29 -9.21
N ASP A 485 -10.78 -5.24 -8.76
CA ASP A 485 -11.00 -6.08 -7.57
C ASP A 485 -11.15 -5.29 -6.27
N ASN A 486 -10.56 -4.09 -6.25
CA ASN A 486 -10.40 -3.29 -5.05
C ASN A 486 -11.18 -1.96 -5.08
N THR A 487 -12.10 -1.83 -6.05
CA THR A 487 -12.98 -0.66 -6.22
C THR A 487 -13.71 -0.30 -4.92
N PRO A 488 -13.61 0.96 -4.43
CA PRO A 488 -14.35 1.43 -3.27
C PRO A 488 -15.86 1.27 -3.43
N GLN A 489 -16.56 0.99 -2.33
CA GLN A 489 -17.99 0.64 -2.38
C GLN A 489 -18.87 1.74 -2.97
N ILE A 490 -18.50 3.01 -2.76
CA ILE A 490 -19.23 4.15 -3.31
C ILE A 490 -19.02 4.26 -4.83
N ILE A 491 -17.79 4.04 -5.30
CA ILE A 491 -17.45 4.08 -6.72
C ILE A 491 -18.06 2.91 -7.49
N ALA A 492 -18.06 1.70 -6.90
CA ALA A 492 -18.66 0.51 -7.50
C ALA A 492 -20.18 0.62 -7.75
N ARG A 493 -20.84 1.65 -7.21
CA ARG A 493 -22.27 1.95 -7.44
C ARG A 493 -22.50 2.95 -8.57
N MET A 494 -21.46 3.65 -9.03
CA MET A 494 -21.55 4.68 -10.05
C MET A 494 -21.71 4.03 -11.44
N PRO A 495 -22.78 4.36 -12.20
CA PRO A 495 -22.98 3.79 -13.53
C PRO A 495 -21.86 4.11 -14.51
N SER A 496 -21.30 5.33 -14.45
CA SER A 496 -20.19 5.76 -15.30
C SER A 496 -18.93 4.91 -15.10
N TYR A 497 -18.62 4.58 -13.84
CA TYR A 497 -17.52 3.68 -13.52
C TYR A 497 -17.76 2.26 -14.06
N PHE A 498 -18.99 1.75 -13.93
CA PHE A 498 -19.33 0.43 -14.44
C PHE A 498 -19.18 0.36 -15.97
N ALA A 499 -19.73 1.34 -16.69
CA ALA A 499 -19.61 1.43 -18.15
C ALA A 499 -18.13 1.46 -18.59
N LYS A 500 -17.30 2.21 -17.85
CA LYS A 500 -15.85 2.27 -18.08
C LYS A 500 -15.17 0.90 -17.93
N VAL A 501 -15.40 0.21 -16.80
CA VAL A 501 -14.80 -1.10 -16.55
C VAL A 501 -15.27 -2.14 -17.57
N LEU A 502 -16.54 -2.11 -17.96
CA LEU A 502 -17.08 -2.99 -18.99
C LEU A 502 -16.35 -2.78 -20.34
N LYS A 503 -16.26 -1.52 -20.80
CA LYS A 503 -15.55 -1.16 -22.04
C LYS A 503 -14.08 -1.59 -22.01
N GLN A 504 -13.40 -1.40 -20.89
CA GLN A 504 -11.99 -1.80 -20.74
C GLN A 504 -11.82 -3.32 -20.79
N ASN A 505 -12.69 -4.10 -20.13
CA ASN A 505 -12.62 -5.56 -20.21
C ASN A 505 -12.98 -6.09 -21.60
N GLU A 506 -13.96 -5.48 -22.29
CA GLU A 506 -14.26 -5.79 -23.70
C GLU A 506 -13.02 -5.55 -24.59
N ALA A 507 -12.31 -4.44 -24.39
CA ALA A 507 -11.09 -4.14 -25.14
C ALA A 507 -9.97 -5.17 -24.89
N LEU A 508 -9.77 -5.61 -23.63
CA LEU A 508 -8.79 -6.65 -23.31
C LEU A 508 -9.10 -7.98 -24.02
N LEU A 509 -10.38 -8.39 -23.98
CA LEU A 509 -10.83 -9.62 -24.63
C LEU A 509 -10.63 -9.57 -26.15
N ASN A 510 -10.97 -8.42 -26.77
CA ASN A 510 -10.78 -8.22 -28.21
C ASN A 510 -9.30 -8.25 -28.60
N GLN A 511 -8.44 -7.56 -27.84
CA GLN A 511 -6.99 -7.55 -28.07
C GLN A 511 -6.42 -8.98 -28.00
N LYS A 512 -6.85 -9.78 -27.01
CA LYS A 512 -6.40 -11.17 -26.88
C LYS A 512 -6.92 -12.06 -28.01
N LEU A 513 -8.15 -11.84 -28.46
CA LEU A 513 -8.74 -12.56 -29.58
C LEU A 513 -7.98 -12.29 -30.89
N GLU A 514 -7.61 -11.03 -31.14
CA GLU A 514 -6.78 -10.63 -32.28
C GLU A 514 -5.40 -11.31 -32.23
N GLU A 515 -4.75 -11.34 -31.07
CA GLU A 515 -3.48 -12.04 -30.85
C GLU A 515 -3.58 -13.53 -31.20
N LEU A 516 -4.61 -14.22 -30.70
CA LEU A 516 -4.82 -15.65 -30.94
C LEU A 516 -5.13 -15.95 -32.41
N HIS A 517 -5.93 -15.11 -33.07
CA HIS A 517 -6.21 -15.25 -34.50
C HIS A 517 -5.00 -14.98 -35.39
N GLY A 518 -4.01 -14.22 -34.90
CA GLY A 518 -2.74 -13.99 -35.58
C GLY A 518 -1.78 -15.18 -35.56
N LEU A 519 -2.05 -16.22 -34.77
CA LEU A 519 -1.19 -17.42 -34.69
C LEU A 519 -1.29 -18.28 -35.97
N PRO A 520 -0.23 -19.03 -36.34
CA PRO A 520 -0.24 -19.92 -37.50
C PRO A 520 -1.38 -20.94 -37.45
N ARG A 521 -1.97 -21.24 -38.61
CA ARG A 521 -3.02 -22.25 -38.77
C ARG A 521 -2.46 -23.59 -39.26
N PRO A 522 -3.05 -24.74 -38.86
CA PRO A 522 -4.21 -24.86 -37.96
C PRO A 522 -3.85 -24.56 -36.50
N HIS A 523 -4.76 -23.90 -35.79
CA HIS A 523 -4.60 -23.65 -34.36
C HIS A 523 -4.57 -24.97 -33.59
N ASN A 524 -3.72 -25.06 -32.55
CA ASN A 524 -3.76 -26.19 -31.63
C ASN A 524 -5.07 -26.16 -30.80
N ARG A 525 -5.39 -27.27 -30.14
CA ARG A 525 -6.63 -27.41 -29.36
C ARG A 525 -6.76 -26.35 -28.26
N PHE A 526 -5.66 -26.04 -27.57
CA PHE A 526 -5.60 -24.98 -26.55
C PHE A 526 -6.01 -23.61 -27.10
N THR A 527 -5.43 -23.19 -28.22
CA THR A 527 -5.76 -21.91 -28.88
C THR A 527 -7.24 -21.88 -29.31
N VAL A 528 -7.77 -22.97 -29.86
CA VAL A 528 -9.19 -23.06 -30.24
C VAL A 528 -10.10 -22.88 -29.02
N ASN A 529 -9.80 -23.56 -27.92
CA ASN A 529 -10.60 -23.49 -26.69
C ASN A 529 -10.48 -22.12 -26.01
N HIS A 530 -9.29 -21.51 -26.03
CA HIS A 530 -9.06 -20.15 -25.54
C HIS A 530 -9.93 -19.14 -26.30
N ILE A 531 -9.99 -19.23 -27.64
CA ILE A 531 -10.88 -18.42 -28.47
C ILE A 531 -12.36 -18.62 -28.07
N VAL A 532 -12.79 -19.87 -27.85
CA VAL A 532 -14.16 -20.17 -27.40
C VAL A 532 -14.46 -19.56 -26.02
N ALA A 533 -13.52 -19.63 -25.08
CA ALA A 533 -13.67 -19.04 -23.75
C ALA A 533 -13.80 -17.52 -23.82
N ILE A 534 -13.04 -16.85 -24.69
CA ILE A 534 -13.14 -15.40 -24.92
C ILE A 534 -14.51 -15.02 -25.48
N HIS A 535 -15.03 -15.74 -26.47
CA HIS A 535 -16.37 -15.48 -27.01
C HIS A 535 -17.46 -15.64 -25.94
N LYS A 536 -17.36 -16.66 -25.07
CA LYS A 536 -18.28 -16.82 -23.93
C LYS A 536 -18.18 -15.67 -22.94
N ALA A 537 -16.97 -15.22 -22.62
CA ALA A 537 -16.78 -14.06 -21.75
C ALA A 537 -17.43 -12.79 -22.34
N GLN A 538 -17.27 -12.54 -23.64
CA GLN A 538 -17.95 -11.43 -24.32
C GLN A 538 -19.48 -11.53 -24.22
N GLN A 539 -20.06 -12.73 -24.37
CA GLN A 539 -21.50 -12.94 -24.19
C GLN A 539 -21.97 -12.66 -22.76
N ILE A 540 -21.20 -13.06 -21.75
CA ILE A 540 -21.49 -12.77 -20.34
C ILE A 540 -21.46 -11.27 -20.09
N LEU A 541 -20.44 -10.56 -20.59
CA LEU A 541 -20.32 -9.11 -20.47
C LEU A 541 -21.50 -8.40 -21.15
N ALA A 542 -21.93 -8.86 -22.34
CA ALA A 542 -23.11 -8.33 -23.01
C ALA A 542 -24.40 -8.51 -22.17
N SER A 543 -24.62 -9.70 -21.60
CA SER A 543 -25.76 -9.94 -20.69
C SER A 543 -25.74 -9.03 -19.46
N VAL A 544 -24.56 -8.79 -18.88
CA VAL A 544 -24.42 -7.84 -17.76
C VAL A 544 -24.71 -6.40 -18.20
N LYS A 545 -24.24 -6.00 -19.39
CA LYS A 545 -24.50 -4.66 -19.96
C LYS A 545 -26.00 -4.43 -20.15
N GLU A 546 -26.71 -5.37 -20.74
CA GLU A 546 -28.17 -5.28 -20.97
C GLU A 546 -28.99 -5.26 -19.68
N GLN A 547 -28.47 -5.84 -18.59
CA GLN A 547 -29.08 -5.77 -17.27
C GLN A 547 -28.92 -4.38 -16.63
N LEU A 548 -27.81 -3.70 -16.90
CA LEU A 548 -27.44 -2.44 -16.23
C LEU A 548 -27.77 -1.19 -17.04
N PHE A 549 -27.92 -1.32 -18.35
CA PHE A 549 -28.17 -0.22 -19.27
C PHE A 549 -29.35 -0.54 -20.19
N ASP A 550 -30.10 0.48 -20.58
CA ASP A 550 -31.09 0.38 -21.67
C ASP A 550 -30.41 0.44 -23.05
N GLU A 551 -31.20 0.32 -24.10
CA GLU A 551 -30.72 0.35 -25.50
C GLU A 551 -30.09 1.69 -25.87
N ASN A 552 -30.43 2.76 -25.15
CA ASN A 552 -29.87 4.10 -25.31
C ASN A 552 -28.63 4.34 -24.43
N GLY A 553 -28.20 3.34 -23.65
CA GLY A 553 -27.06 3.43 -22.73
C GLY A 553 -27.38 4.11 -21.39
N ASN A 554 -28.65 4.38 -21.08
CA ASN A 554 -29.03 4.96 -19.79
C ASN A 554 -28.99 3.90 -18.68
N PRO A 555 -28.50 4.24 -17.48
CA PRO A 555 -28.48 3.31 -16.35
C PRO A 555 -29.88 2.87 -15.94
N LYS A 556 -30.10 1.55 -15.87
CA LYS A 556 -31.28 0.95 -15.25
C LYS A 556 -31.11 0.91 -13.73
N ALA A 557 -32.23 1.07 -13.02
CA ALA A 557 -32.23 0.77 -11.60
C ALA A 557 -31.96 -0.74 -11.43
N SER A 558 -31.02 -1.04 -10.53
CA SER A 558 -30.47 -2.38 -10.40
C SER A 558 -29.68 -2.45 -9.09
N SER A 559 -29.90 -3.52 -8.32
CA SER A 559 -29.03 -3.81 -7.17
C SER A 559 -28.18 -5.05 -7.42
N GLY A 560 -27.16 -5.23 -6.59
CA GLY A 560 -26.10 -6.20 -6.86
C GLY A 560 -25.05 -5.70 -7.86
N LYS A 561 -25.00 -4.39 -8.17
CA LYS A 561 -23.98 -3.78 -9.03
C LYS A 561 -22.55 -4.20 -8.67
N ARG A 562 -22.25 -4.34 -7.37
CA ARG A 562 -20.95 -4.84 -6.88
C ARG A 562 -20.66 -6.27 -7.35
N LEU A 563 -21.65 -7.17 -7.26
CA LEU A 563 -21.53 -8.55 -7.71
C LEU A 563 -21.39 -8.61 -9.23
N LEU A 564 -22.16 -7.81 -9.97
CA LEU A 564 -22.06 -7.73 -11.43
C LEU A 564 -20.70 -7.19 -11.88
N LEU A 565 -20.12 -6.23 -11.16
CA LEU A 565 -18.78 -5.69 -11.44
C LEU A 565 -17.70 -6.75 -11.20
N GLU A 566 -17.88 -7.55 -10.14
CA GLU A 566 -17.03 -8.68 -9.79
C GLU A 566 -17.11 -9.76 -10.89
N ILE A 567 -18.31 -10.08 -11.40
CA ILE A 567 -18.50 -10.99 -12.54
C ILE A 567 -17.76 -10.47 -13.77
N VAL A 568 -17.96 -9.21 -14.16
CA VAL A 568 -17.32 -8.63 -15.35
C VAL A 568 -15.81 -8.76 -15.27
N SER A 569 -15.23 -8.39 -14.12
CA SER A 569 -13.79 -8.38 -13.92
C SER A 569 -13.19 -9.78 -13.89
N HIS A 570 -13.80 -10.71 -13.15
CA HIS A 570 -13.28 -12.08 -13.03
C HIS A 570 -13.53 -12.92 -14.28
N THR A 571 -14.68 -12.75 -14.96
CA THR A 571 -14.97 -13.44 -16.22
C THR A 571 -13.93 -13.08 -17.28
N ALA A 572 -13.63 -11.79 -17.41
CA ALA A 572 -12.59 -11.34 -18.33
C ALA A 572 -11.22 -11.88 -17.92
N GLN A 573 -10.84 -11.80 -16.64
CA GLN A 573 -9.56 -12.32 -16.16
C GLN A 573 -9.38 -13.82 -16.43
N MET A 574 -10.42 -14.64 -16.19
CA MET A 574 -10.39 -16.08 -16.47
C MET A 574 -10.23 -16.38 -17.95
N ALA A 575 -10.92 -15.63 -18.81
CA ALA A 575 -10.80 -15.80 -20.25
C ALA A 575 -9.45 -15.31 -20.79
N LEU A 576 -8.81 -14.32 -20.16
CA LEU A 576 -7.49 -13.83 -20.56
C LEU A 576 -6.35 -14.78 -20.14
N SER A 577 -6.48 -15.41 -18.97
CA SER A 577 -5.46 -16.27 -18.37
C SER A 577 -6.04 -17.62 -17.94
N PRO A 578 -6.37 -18.53 -18.89
CA PRO A 578 -7.05 -19.79 -18.60
C PRO A 578 -6.26 -20.75 -17.71
N ASN A 579 -4.92 -20.68 -17.73
CA ASN A 579 -4.04 -21.55 -16.95
C ASN A 579 -3.80 -21.05 -15.53
N SER A 580 -4.34 -19.88 -15.19
CA SER A 580 -4.27 -19.33 -13.84
C SER A 580 -5.64 -19.52 -13.18
N PRO A 581 -5.78 -20.42 -12.18
CA PRO A 581 -7.05 -20.55 -11.47
C PRO A 581 -7.46 -19.17 -10.93
N PRO A 582 -8.76 -18.79 -11.01
CA PRO A 582 -9.19 -17.52 -10.46
C PRO A 582 -8.83 -17.48 -8.97
N ALA A 583 -8.24 -16.37 -8.53
CA ALA A 583 -7.82 -16.19 -7.13
C ALA A 583 -8.99 -16.29 -6.11
N LYS A 584 -10.23 -16.32 -6.60
CA LYS A 584 -11.47 -16.33 -5.82
C LYS A 584 -12.38 -17.46 -6.30
N ASP A 585 -13.06 -18.09 -5.34
CA ASP A 585 -14.12 -19.03 -5.66
C ASP A 585 -15.37 -18.29 -6.14
N LEU A 586 -15.51 -18.20 -7.48
CA LEU A 586 -16.67 -17.54 -8.09
C LEU A 586 -17.99 -18.27 -7.84
N SER A 587 -17.97 -19.51 -7.36
CA SER A 587 -19.20 -20.23 -6.99
C SER A 587 -19.97 -19.51 -5.89
N LEU A 588 -19.26 -18.87 -4.95
CA LEU A 588 -19.86 -18.05 -3.89
C LEU A 588 -20.54 -16.80 -4.45
N VAL A 589 -19.87 -16.10 -5.39
CA VAL A 589 -20.43 -14.91 -6.06
C VAL A 589 -21.72 -15.26 -6.81
N LEU A 590 -21.72 -16.40 -7.50
CA LEU A 590 -22.87 -16.93 -8.24
C LEU A 590 -24.01 -17.34 -7.29
N SER A 591 -23.70 -17.99 -6.16
CA SER A 591 -24.72 -18.34 -5.17
C SER A 591 -25.40 -17.10 -4.55
N GLU A 592 -24.66 -16.01 -4.34
CA GLU A 592 -25.20 -14.75 -3.81
C GLU A 592 -26.01 -13.97 -4.86
N LEU A 593 -25.77 -14.19 -6.15
CA LEU A 593 -26.61 -13.65 -7.21
C LEU A 593 -28.01 -14.29 -7.21
N GLY A 594 -28.10 -15.55 -6.79
CA GLY A 594 -29.32 -16.36 -6.69
C GLY A 594 -29.99 -16.42 -5.31
N GLU A 595 -29.54 -15.63 -4.31
CA GLU A 595 -30.12 -15.63 -2.96
C GLU A 595 -31.65 -15.40 -2.94
N ASN A 596 -32.32 -15.99 -1.94
CA ASN A 596 -33.79 -16.15 -1.84
C ASN A 596 -34.61 -14.90 -2.30
N PRO A 597 -35.21 -14.96 -3.51
CA PRO A 597 -35.88 -13.82 -4.13
C PRO A 597 -37.06 -13.28 -3.33
N MET A 598 -37.73 -14.15 -2.57
CA MET A 598 -38.89 -13.78 -1.75
C MET A 598 -38.47 -12.88 -0.57
N TRP A 599 -37.46 -13.29 0.20
CA TRP A 599 -36.91 -12.48 1.30
C TRP A 599 -36.30 -11.17 0.80
N GLY A 600 -35.65 -11.22 -0.36
CA GLY A 600 -35.12 -10.07 -1.05
C GLY A 600 -36.17 -9.00 -1.40
N LYS A 601 -37.30 -9.42 -1.99
CA LYS A 601 -38.46 -8.56 -2.27
C LYS A 601 -39.05 -8.00 -0.96
N ILE A 602 -39.24 -8.83 0.06
CA ILE A 602 -39.79 -8.42 1.37
C ILE A 602 -38.91 -7.35 2.03
N CYS A 603 -37.58 -7.54 2.08
CA CYS A 603 -36.66 -6.53 2.58
C CYS A 603 -36.67 -5.25 1.73
N GLY A 604 -36.86 -5.37 0.41
CA GLY A 604 -37.04 -4.24 -0.49
C GLY A 604 -38.28 -3.41 -0.16
N TYR A 605 -39.45 -4.06 -0.05
CA TYR A 605 -40.69 -3.41 0.37
C TYR A 605 -40.58 -2.77 1.76
N PHE A 606 -39.91 -3.44 2.70
CA PHE A 606 -39.67 -2.89 4.04
C PHE A 606 -38.82 -1.61 4.00
N LYS A 607 -37.76 -1.57 3.20
CA LYS A 607 -36.94 -0.35 3.00
C LYS A 607 -37.73 0.78 2.34
N VAL A 608 -38.56 0.48 1.34
CA VAL A 608 -39.47 1.48 0.73
C VAL A 608 -40.43 2.03 1.79
N PHE A 609 -41.03 1.16 2.60
CA PHE A 609 -41.97 1.55 3.64
C PHE A 609 -41.32 2.42 4.73
N VAL A 610 -40.19 1.99 5.29
CA VAL A 610 -39.44 2.78 6.30
C VAL A 610 -38.94 4.09 5.69
N GLY A 611 -38.42 4.04 4.46
CA GLY A 611 -37.97 5.23 3.75
C GLY A 611 -39.10 6.22 3.46
N PHE A 612 -40.31 5.74 3.17
CA PHE A 612 -41.51 6.57 2.97
C PHE A 612 -41.92 7.31 4.24
N ILE A 613 -41.91 6.63 5.39
CA ILE A 613 -42.20 7.22 6.71
C ILE A 613 -41.25 8.38 7.04
N VAL A 614 -39.99 8.31 6.62
CA VAL A 614 -38.95 9.32 6.89
C VAL A 614 -38.52 10.10 5.64
N SER A 615 -39.35 10.12 4.60
CA SER A 615 -39.04 10.67 3.26
C SER A 615 -38.77 12.18 3.23
N PHE A 616 -39.13 12.89 4.29
CA PHE A 616 -38.78 14.29 4.52
C PHE A 616 -37.28 14.50 4.83
N THR A 617 -36.50 13.42 4.99
CA THR A 617 -35.04 13.43 5.14
C THR A 617 -34.34 12.83 3.92
N ASP A 618 -33.11 13.26 3.63
CA ASP A 618 -32.30 12.68 2.54
C ASP A 618 -31.96 11.21 2.80
N TRP A 619 -31.83 10.85 4.07
CA TRP A 619 -31.69 9.45 4.48
C TRP A 619 -32.92 8.61 4.09
N GLY A 620 -34.14 9.12 4.31
CA GLY A 620 -35.37 8.45 3.93
C GLY A 620 -35.52 8.27 2.42
N LYS A 621 -35.24 9.31 1.63
CA LYS A 621 -35.21 9.23 0.16
C LYS A 621 -34.20 8.19 -0.33
N THR A 622 -32.99 8.19 0.24
CA THR A 622 -31.94 7.22 -0.06
C THR A 622 -32.37 5.78 0.30
N LEU A 623 -33.07 5.61 1.41
CA LEU A 623 -33.55 4.31 1.87
C LEU A 623 -34.67 3.77 0.98
N MET A 624 -35.58 4.63 0.50
CA MET A 624 -36.60 4.28 -0.49
C MET A 624 -35.97 3.80 -1.80
N GLN A 625 -35.00 4.54 -2.34
CA GLN A 625 -34.31 4.14 -3.56
C GLN A 625 -33.65 2.76 -3.41
N LYS A 626 -32.95 2.51 -2.29
CA LYS A 626 -32.39 1.19 -1.98
C LYS A 626 -33.45 0.09 -1.88
N GLY A 627 -34.67 0.43 -1.47
CA GLY A 627 -35.82 -0.47 -1.43
C GLY A 627 -36.29 -0.84 -2.83
N PHE A 628 -36.54 0.15 -3.69
CA PHE A 628 -36.90 -0.08 -5.10
C PHE A 628 -35.83 -0.87 -5.85
N ASP A 629 -34.55 -0.50 -5.71
CA ASP A 629 -33.43 -1.24 -6.32
C ASP A 629 -33.39 -2.72 -5.85
N SER A 630 -33.81 -2.98 -4.60
CA SER A 630 -33.87 -4.35 -4.04
C SER A 630 -35.04 -5.13 -4.64
N ILE A 631 -36.22 -4.51 -4.81
CA ILE A 631 -37.39 -5.14 -5.45
C ILE A 631 -37.08 -5.48 -6.90
N GLU A 632 -36.49 -4.53 -7.63
CA GLU A 632 -36.12 -4.71 -9.04
C GLU A 632 -35.04 -5.77 -9.23
N ARG A 633 -34.10 -5.92 -8.28
CA ARG A 633 -33.12 -7.02 -8.25
C ARG A 633 -33.75 -8.39 -8.51
N TYR A 634 -34.90 -8.59 -7.89
CA TYR A 634 -35.59 -9.86 -7.79
C TYR A 634 -36.81 -9.91 -8.71
N SER A 635 -36.98 -8.94 -9.62
CA SER A 635 -37.98 -9.07 -10.69
C SER A 635 -37.70 -10.34 -11.50
N ASP A 636 -38.74 -10.96 -12.02
CA ASP A 636 -38.63 -12.29 -12.62
C ASP A 636 -37.71 -12.25 -13.86
N ILE A 637 -37.76 -11.15 -14.63
CA ILE A 637 -36.84 -10.86 -15.75
C ILE A 637 -35.38 -10.78 -15.30
N ASN A 638 -35.10 -10.09 -14.18
CA ASN A 638 -33.73 -9.97 -13.68
C ASN A 638 -33.21 -11.28 -13.08
N LEU A 639 -34.09 -12.11 -12.51
CA LEU A 639 -33.76 -13.43 -11.99
C LEU A 639 -33.41 -14.40 -13.13
N GLU A 640 -34.19 -14.40 -14.20
CA GLU A 640 -33.95 -15.21 -15.39
C GLU A 640 -32.59 -14.87 -16.03
N ARG A 641 -32.32 -13.58 -16.24
CA ARG A 641 -31.02 -13.09 -16.77
C ARG A 641 -29.83 -13.47 -15.89
N ARG A 642 -29.99 -13.44 -14.56
CA ARG A 642 -28.92 -13.86 -13.63
C ARG A 642 -28.67 -15.36 -13.69
N THR A 643 -29.73 -16.14 -13.84
CA THR A 643 -29.64 -17.60 -14.04
C THR A 643 -28.93 -17.92 -15.36
N GLU A 644 -29.20 -17.15 -16.41
CA GLU A 644 -28.50 -17.24 -17.69
C GLU A 644 -26.99 -16.92 -17.54
N ILE A 645 -26.64 -15.82 -16.86
CA ILE A 645 -25.25 -15.45 -16.55
C ILE A 645 -24.55 -16.57 -15.78
N GLU A 646 -25.20 -17.11 -14.74
CA GLU A 646 -24.66 -18.21 -13.94
C GLU A 646 -24.42 -19.47 -14.78
N THR A 647 -25.37 -19.82 -15.65
CA THR A 647 -25.28 -21.01 -16.52
C THR A 647 -24.13 -20.86 -17.52
N LYS A 648 -24.06 -19.72 -18.23
CA LYS A 648 -22.97 -19.42 -19.18
C LYS A 648 -21.61 -19.45 -18.50
N PHE A 649 -21.52 -18.91 -17.29
CA PHE A 649 -20.28 -18.91 -16.52
C PHE A 649 -19.85 -20.33 -16.12
N LYS A 650 -20.76 -21.15 -15.57
CA LYS A 650 -20.46 -22.54 -15.20
C LYS A 650 -19.96 -23.34 -16.40
N ASP A 651 -20.62 -23.20 -17.55
CA ASP A 651 -20.20 -23.83 -18.81
C ASP A 651 -18.84 -23.31 -19.32
N MET A 652 -18.50 -22.02 -19.14
CA MET A 652 -17.16 -21.52 -19.43
C MET A 652 -16.11 -22.15 -18.50
N LYS A 653 -16.38 -22.21 -17.19
CA LYS A 653 -15.46 -22.75 -16.18
C LYS A 653 -15.20 -24.24 -16.39
N THR A 654 -16.23 -25.06 -16.61
CA THR A 654 -16.09 -26.51 -16.82
C THR A 654 -15.15 -26.80 -17.98
N LYS A 655 -15.31 -26.12 -19.12
CA LYS A 655 -14.42 -26.32 -20.28
C LYS A 655 -12.96 -25.98 -19.98
N LEU A 656 -12.72 -24.89 -19.25
CA LEU A 656 -11.37 -24.53 -18.83
C LEU A 656 -10.76 -25.54 -17.83
N GLN A 657 -11.58 -26.16 -16.96
CA GLN A 657 -11.12 -27.12 -15.95
C GLN A 657 -10.86 -28.53 -16.50
N GLU A 658 -11.68 -29.00 -17.45
CA GLU A 658 -11.48 -30.28 -18.15
C GLU A 658 -10.11 -30.32 -18.85
N GLU A 659 -9.61 -29.17 -19.31
CA GLU A 659 -8.36 -29.04 -20.04
C GLU A 659 -7.12 -29.00 -19.15
N HIS A 660 -7.17 -28.35 -17.99
CA HIS A 660 -6.04 -28.33 -17.05
C HIS A 660 -5.68 -29.75 -16.56
N ILE A 661 -6.67 -30.63 -16.50
CA ILE A 661 -6.50 -32.04 -16.12
C ILE A 661 -5.92 -32.87 -17.29
N GLU A 662 -6.37 -32.63 -18.53
CA GLU A 662 -5.83 -33.31 -19.72
C GLU A 662 -4.40 -32.85 -20.08
N GLU A 663 -4.07 -31.57 -19.93
CA GLU A 663 -2.74 -31.01 -20.23
C GLU A 663 -1.68 -31.51 -19.24
N GLN A 664 -1.99 -31.55 -17.93
CA GLN A 664 -1.13 -32.17 -16.92
C GLN A 664 -0.93 -33.68 -17.17
N SER A 665 -1.94 -34.37 -17.67
CA SER A 665 -1.86 -35.80 -18.00
C SER A 665 -0.98 -36.03 -19.24
N SER A 666 -1.12 -35.20 -20.27
CA SER A 666 -0.30 -35.20 -21.49
C SER A 666 1.16 -34.85 -21.22
N GLU A 667 1.44 -33.85 -20.37
CA GLU A 667 2.80 -33.52 -19.96
C GLU A 667 3.43 -34.66 -19.15
N LEU A 668 2.69 -35.27 -18.21
CA LEU A 668 3.14 -36.46 -17.48
C LEU A 668 3.47 -37.62 -18.42
N GLU A 669 2.60 -37.91 -19.40
CA GLU A 669 2.80 -38.96 -20.39
C GLU A 669 4.01 -38.67 -21.29
N SER A 670 4.21 -37.44 -21.74
CA SER A 670 5.38 -37.06 -22.55
C SER A 670 6.69 -37.17 -21.75
N THR A 671 6.66 -36.81 -20.46
CA THR A 671 7.82 -36.88 -19.56
C THR A 671 8.15 -38.33 -19.24
N LEU A 672 7.13 -39.18 -19.02
CA LEU A 672 7.28 -40.63 -18.87
C LEU A 672 7.82 -41.29 -20.14
N THR A 673 7.40 -40.83 -21.32
CA THR A 673 7.88 -41.38 -22.61
C THR A 673 9.35 -41.01 -22.85
N LEU A 674 9.78 -39.80 -22.48
CA LEU A 674 11.17 -39.32 -22.54
C LEU A 674 12.10 -39.98 -21.51
N VAL A 675 11.56 -40.50 -20.40
CA VAL A 675 12.33 -41.23 -19.38
C VAL A 675 12.42 -42.73 -19.68
N ILE A 676 11.54 -43.24 -20.55
CA ILE A 676 11.49 -44.66 -20.97
C ILE A 676 12.17 -44.89 -22.35
N SER A 677 12.44 -43.82 -23.11
CA SER A 677 13.33 -43.81 -24.29
C SER A 677 14.77 -43.51 -23.92
#